data_AF-A0A0R3MP78-F1
#
_entry.id   AF-A0A0R3MP78-F1
#
_cell.length_a   1.000
_cell.length_b   1.000
_cell.length_c   1.000
_cell.angle_alpha   90.00
_cell.angle_beta   90.00
_cell.angle_gamma   90.00
#
_symmetry.space_group_name_H-M   'P 1'
#
loop_
_entity.id
_entity.type
_entity.pdbx_description
1 polymer ?
#
loop_
_entity_poly.entity_id
_entity_poly.type
_entity_poly.pdbx_seq_one_letter_code
_entity_poly.pdbx_strand_id
1 'polypeptide(L)'
;MTGIDRPGKSHVGAAGADSTWGSSSLSPEPGPAPGQGRQSFDSVVEWMRSGPQDRTAPLVSQPPTSGVAAPRGDENKAAKRKMRSLLEDLDACRNVATQARNPSEAQELIDQVVKAGSAVLDYYAGLPRDMARSILSDKQARRLRDETLDAADECNAVATWIINDLEASRKKAAAVLDQMRQSNAPPSQLSRAVSGVAKHYLACMEWWGKKALRSERMQSVCAATANLPSTTPEMRKPEEAALRLHTGWALYTKCMYLQSRIALAQLMIEPQASTFGPAVREILMGENGRVRLLGTFIEDVFPAFLSTADAVLNSNGAALDAEHCTVLEGVMERLSEFASGVNGIVARLRDAGTGADLPLELLDQIVEGAWVTAHEVTRLLAVQPKRPVLIEPPAQAAIPENTVLLAEGHAARRKGKGKRAPAAGERSSTAGLREPQLARPDAATAPTAKVIVLSDLGTKKLASAEEARTRASSSATGHLEMWQAPPSRNALTGLLKRLDELLQFDLPAQQSAVSQARQMKPEDADHVVDLVVKRLQMQAAEIEACVAALEEPRRRGLLTPAQVPEVHEKIVRLKAMLSEVQGQTNSLNARKAAITIDCMKTYAFPSQKYLEQLRAAEELASVDPPRALKGEPGTLFEIKLQPKALRSGAMPSPMWVHIHTKRPVHAWQLASLGDADFAACHVKSNEQRGYNRHWQSARAATGHENVVIHRGKLTPAFCKSLLSIAPWHPLPEAEHASMQFARLGM
;
A
#
# COMPACT_ATOMS: atom_id res chain seq x y z
N MET A 1 -25.57 -36.39 -33.82
CA MET A 1 -25.93 -37.21 -34.99
C MET A 1 -27.12 -36.55 -35.66
N THR A 2 -26.98 -36.29 -36.97
CA THR A 2 -28.01 -36.02 -38.02
C THR A 2 -29.09 -34.98 -37.71
N GLY A 3 -29.31 -33.91 -38.48
CA GLY A 3 -28.85 -33.40 -39.78
C GLY A 3 -29.60 -32.07 -39.98
N ILE A 4 -28.95 -30.97 -40.35
CA ILE A 4 -28.81 -30.50 -41.75
C ILE A 4 -30.17 -30.51 -42.47
N ASP A 5 -30.84 -29.35 -42.59
CA ASP A 5 -30.85 -28.64 -43.87
C ASP A 5 -31.44 -27.21 -43.80
N ARG A 6 -30.73 -26.32 -44.48
CA ARG A 6 -31.00 -24.92 -44.86
C ARG A 6 -31.88 -24.95 -46.15
N PRO A 7 -32.05 -23.88 -46.94
CA PRO A 7 -32.12 -22.42 -46.71
C PRO A 7 -33.31 -21.74 -47.46
N GLY A 8 -33.47 -20.43 -47.28
CA GLY A 8 -34.07 -19.52 -48.29
C GLY A 8 -34.86 -18.38 -47.65
N LYS A 9 -34.33 -17.15 -47.53
CA LYS A 9 -34.34 -16.07 -48.56
C LYS A 9 -35.74 -15.91 -49.19
N SER A 10 -36.41 -14.77 -49.22
CA SER A 10 -36.01 -13.36 -49.15
C SER A 10 -37.27 -12.47 -49.28
N HIS A 11 -37.08 -11.15 -49.10
CA HIS A 11 -37.98 -10.01 -49.40
C HIS A 11 -38.89 -9.53 -48.26
N VAL A 12 -38.58 -8.39 -47.62
CA VAL A 12 -38.68 -6.97 -48.07
C VAL A 12 -40.12 -6.48 -48.04
N GLY A 13 -40.37 -5.44 -47.24
CA GLY A 13 -41.54 -4.58 -47.38
C GLY A 13 -42.10 -4.11 -46.04
N ALA A 14 -41.69 -2.91 -45.64
CA ALA A 14 -42.18 -2.21 -44.45
C ALA A 14 -43.50 -1.47 -44.73
N ALA A 15 -44.37 -1.44 -43.71
CA ALA A 15 -45.48 -0.53 -43.39
C ALA A 15 -46.57 -1.41 -42.76
N GLY A 16 -47.12 -1.19 -41.57
CA GLY A 16 -47.30 0.02 -40.79
C GLY A 16 -48.71 -0.06 -40.21
N ALA A 17 -48.79 -0.13 -38.88
CA ALA A 17 -49.95 0.13 -38.03
C ALA A 17 -51.16 -0.85 -38.00
N ASP A 18 -51.60 -1.04 -36.74
CA ASP A 18 -52.96 -1.30 -36.25
C ASP A 18 -53.57 -2.72 -36.27
N SER A 19 -53.22 -3.43 -35.18
CA SER A 19 -54.11 -4.09 -34.21
C SER A 19 -55.57 -4.41 -34.59
N THR A 20 -55.99 -5.67 -34.43
CA THR A 20 -57.07 -6.04 -33.49
C THR A 20 -57.24 -7.56 -33.25
N TRP A 21 -57.44 -7.89 -31.97
CA TRP A 21 -58.24 -8.97 -31.35
C TRP A 21 -57.82 -10.45 -31.49
N GLY A 22 -57.98 -11.32 -30.47
CA GLY A 22 -58.61 -11.24 -29.15
C GLY A 22 -57.81 -12.08 -28.13
N SER A 23 -58.09 -12.10 -26.83
CA SER A 23 -59.41 -12.20 -26.22
C SER A 23 -59.39 -11.83 -24.74
N SER A 24 -60.53 -11.29 -24.31
CA SER A 24 -61.22 -11.46 -23.03
C SER A 24 -60.69 -10.79 -21.76
N SER A 25 -61.45 -9.77 -21.39
CA SER A 25 -61.54 -9.01 -20.15
C SER A 25 -62.11 -9.80 -18.95
N LEU A 26 -61.62 -9.50 -17.74
CA LEU A 26 -62.40 -9.01 -16.59
C LEU A 26 -61.42 -8.43 -15.53
N SER A 27 -61.69 -7.20 -15.09
CA SER A 27 -60.96 -6.37 -14.09
C SER A 27 -61.59 -6.50 -12.67
N PRO A 28 -61.21 -5.73 -11.62
CA PRO A 28 -59.89 -5.51 -11.00
C PRO A 28 -59.90 -5.58 -9.43
N GLU A 29 -58.69 -5.42 -8.84
CA GLU A 29 -58.28 -5.09 -7.44
C GLU A 29 -58.06 -6.23 -6.40
N PRO A 30 -57.16 -6.05 -5.40
CA PRO A 30 -56.01 -5.13 -5.25
C PRO A 30 -54.66 -5.87 -5.12
N GLY A 31 -53.55 -5.20 -5.43
CA GLY A 31 -52.23 -5.83 -5.53
C GLY A 31 -51.57 -6.22 -4.19
N PRO A 32 -50.61 -7.17 -4.20
CA PRO A 32 -49.61 -7.27 -3.15
C PRO A 32 -48.46 -6.31 -3.48
N ALA A 33 -48.09 -5.50 -2.49
CA ALA A 33 -47.04 -4.49 -2.55
C ALA A 33 -45.69 -5.04 -3.06
N PRO A 34 -44.86 -4.21 -3.74
CA PRO A 34 -43.54 -4.60 -4.19
C PRO A 34 -42.59 -4.58 -2.98
N GLY A 35 -42.30 -5.75 -2.41
CA GLY A 35 -41.37 -5.87 -1.30
C GLY A 35 -40.70 -7.24 -1.30
N GLN A 36 -39.40 -7.24 -1.01
CA GLN A 36 -38.49 -8.40 -0.90
C GLN A 36 -37.90 -8.91 -2.21
N GLY A 37 -36.63 -8.57 -2.43
CA GLY A 37 -35.84 -8.98 -3.59
C GLY A 37 -34.63 -8.10 -3.85
N ARG A 38 -34.56 -6.92 -3.23
CA ARG A 38 -33.44 -5.96 -3.35
C ARG A 38 -32.65 -5.70 -2.05
N GLN A 39 -32.93 -6.43 -0.96
CA GLN A 39 -32.39 -6.11 0.38
C GLN A 39 -31.07 -6.82 0.75
N SER A 40 -30.49 -7.65 -0.11
CA SER A 40 -29.28 -8.43 0.25
C SER A 40 -27.97 -7.63 0.17
N PHE A 41 -27.93 -6.51 -0.54
CA PHE A 41 -26.72 -5.69 -0.70
C PHE A 41 -26.70 -4.42 0.16
N ASP A 42 -27.86 -3.80 0.41
CA ASP A 42 -27.97 -2.75 1.43
C ASP A 42 -27.57 -3.30 2.80
N SER A 43 -27.76 -4.61 3.05
CA SER A 43 -27.32 -5.29 4.27
C SER A 43 -25.80 -5.45 4.39
N VAL A 44 -25.03 -5.49 3.30
CA VAL A 44 -23.55 -5.56 3.37
C VAL A 44 -22.96 -4.18 3.69
N VAL A 45 -23.60 -3.13 3.17
CA VAL A 45 -23.27 -1.72 3.46
C VAL A 45 -23.81 -1.28 4.84
N GLU A 46 -24.98 -1.78 5.28
CA GLU A 46 -25.54 -1.56 6.63
C GLU A 46 -24.83 -2.38 7.72
N TRP A 47 -24.28 -3.55 7.41
CA TRP A 47 -23.53 -4.36 8.38
C TRP A 47 -22.10 -3.82 8.59
N MET A 48 -21.47 -3.24 7.55
CA MET A 48 -20.29 -2.38 7.75
C MET A 48 -20.63 -1.15 8.59
N ARG A 49 -21.86 -0.63 8.52
CA ARG A 49 -22.35 0.51 9.31
C ARG A 49 -22.72 0.16 10.76
N SER A 50 -22.74 -1.12 11.13
CA SER A 50 -23.19 -1.61 12.46
C SER A 50 -22.16 -2.54 13.10
N GLY A 51 -20.91 -2.06 13.22
CA GLY A 51 -19.85 -2.78 13.95
C GLY A 51 -20.13 -2.86 15.46
N PRO A 52 -19.63 -3.90 16.16
CA PRO A 52 -19.86 -4.13 17.58
C PRO A 52 -18.94 -3.23 18.44
N GLN A 53 -19.18 -1.92 18.48
CA GLN A 53 -18.50 -1.00 19.40
C GLN A 53 -19.50 -0.15 20.18
N ASP A 54 -20.39 -0.81 20.91
CA ASP A 54 -20.75 -0.31 22.23
C ASP A 54 -20.13 -1.28 23.25
N ARG A 55 -19.03 -0.83 23.87
CA ARG A 55 -18.25 -1.44 24.97
C ARG A 55 -16.93 -2.14 24.58
N THR A 56 -15.89 -1.34 24.37
CA THR A 56 -14.51 -1.72 24.75
C THR A 56 -13.78 -0.48 25.29
N ALA A 57 -13.46 -0.52 26.58
CA ALA A 57 -12.75 0.53 27.31
C ALA A 57 -11.23 0.55 26.96
N PRO A 58 -10.55 1.71 27.09
CA PRO A 58 -9.18 1.90 26.63
C PRO A 58 -8.13 1.30 27.57
N LEU A 59 -7.06 0.76 26.99
CA LEU A 59 -5.93 0.15 27.70
C LEU A 59 -4.68 1.03 27.56
N VAL A 60 -4.45 1.98 28.50
CA VAL A 60 -3.12 2.50 28.87
C VAL A 60 -3.11 2.93 30.35
N SER A 61 -2.45 2.11 31.18
CA SER A 61 -1.61 2.43 32.34
C SER A 61 -1.97 3.59 33.29
N GLN A 62 -2.64 3.29 34.40
CA GLN A 62 -2.29 3.80 35.75
C GLN A 62 -2.51 2.68 36.78
N PRO A 63 -1.68 2.54 37.82
CA PRO A 63 -1.84 1.50 38.83
C PRO A 63 -3.04 1.88 39.74
N PRO A 64 -4.02 0.98 39.98
CA PRO A 64 -5.09 1.32 40.90
C PRO A 64 -4.62 1.09 42.33
N THR A 65 -4.45 2.18 43.07
CA THR A 65 -4.60 2.18 44.51
C THR A 65 -6.03 1.78 44.86
N SER A 66 -6.17 0.63 45.51
CA SER A 66 -7.26 0.20 46.41
C SER A 66 -8.72 0.38 45.97
N GLY A 67 -9.40 -0.75 45.72
CA GLY A 67 -10.86 -0.89 45.90
C GLY A 67 -11.70 -1.00 44.61
N VAL A 68 -11.72 -2.18 43.96
CA VAL A 68 -12.69 -2.48 42.89
C VAL A 68 -13.89 -3.18 43.49
N ALA A 69 -15.06 -2.55 43.40
CA ALA A 69 -16.35 -3.16 43.75
C ALA A 69 -16.69 -4.30 42.79
N ALA A 70 -17.18 -5.42 43.34
CA ALA A 70 -17.57 -6.61 42.58
C ALA A 70 -18.72 -6.31 41.57
N PRO A 71 -18.80 -7.05 40.44
CA PRO A 71 -19.87 -6.87 39.46
C PRO A 71 -21.25 -7.10 40.09
N ARG A 72 -22.24 -6.24 39.81
CA ARG A 72 -23.61 -6.47 40.25
C ARG A 72 -24.15 -7.76 39.63
N GLY A 73 -24.82 -8.60 40.43
CA GLY A 73 -25.26 -9.95 40.02
C GLY A 73 -26.14 -10.00 38.75
N ASP A 74 -26.82 -8.91 38.41
CA ASP A 74 -27.68 -8.82 37.23
C ASP A 74 -26.90 -8.69 35.91
N GLU A 75 -25.73 -8.05 35.92
CA GLU A 75 -24.86 -7.90 34.74
C GLU A 75 -24.26 -9.26 34.33
N ASN A 76 -23.89 -10.08 35.31
CA ASN A 76 -23.39 -11.44 35.07
C ASN A 76 -24.47 -12.35 34.46
N LYS A 77 -25.71 -12.27 34.94
CA LYS A 77 -26.85 -13.01 34.36
C LYS A 77 -27.17 -12.57 32.93
N ALA A 78 -27.09 -11.27 32.62
CA ALA A 78 -27.28 -10.77 31.26
C ALA A 78 -26.18 -11.27 30.33
N ALA A 79 -24.92 -11.22 30.78
CA ALA A 79 -23.79 -11.69 29.99
C ALA A 79 -23.88 -13.18 29.65
N LYS A 80 -24.28 -14.01 30.62
CA LYS A 80 -24.53 -15.46 30.46
C LYS A 80 -25.64 -15.75 29.45
N ARG A 81 -26.76 -15.01 29.51
CA ARG A 81 -27.87 -15.18 28.56
C ARG A 81 -27.45 -14.86 27.14
N LYS A 82 -26.73 -13.74 26.94
CA LYS A 82 -26.23 -13.36 25.61
C LYS A 82 -25.23 -14.38 25.05
N MET A 83 -24.29 -14.88 25.87
CA MET A 83 -23.36 -15.92 25.42
C MET A 83 -24.08 -17.20 24.99
N ARG A 84 -25.10 -17.63 25.77
CA ARG A 84 -25.90 -18.80 25.42
C ARG A 84 -26.60 -18.64 24.07
N SER A 85 -27.24 -17.49 23.84
CA SER A 85 -27.88 -17.19 22.54
C SER A 85 -26.90 -17.29 21.38
N LEU A 86 -25.69 -16.75 21.53
CA LEU A 86 -24.68 -16.81 20.46
C LEU A 86 -24.19 -18.24 20.17
N LEU A 87 -24.10 -19.09 21.20
CA LEU A 87 -23.74 -20.50 21.03
C LEU A 87 -24.88 -21.29 20.36
N GLU A 88 -26.13 -21.01 20.72
CA GLU A 88 -27.32 -21.58 20.07
C GLU A 88 -27.37 -21.19 18.57
N ASP A 89 -27.09 -19.91 18.25
CA ASP A 89 -27.01 -19.43 16.87
C ASP A 89 -25.90 -20.13 16.08
N LEU A 90 -24.72 -20.32 16.69
CA LEU A 90 -23.61 -21.05 16.07
C LEU A 90 -23.98 -22.50 15.76
N ASP A 91 -24.60 -23.21 16.70
CA ASP A 91 -25.02 -24.59 16.49
C ASP A 91 -26.13 -24.70 15.43
N ALA A 92 -27.04 -23.72 15.38
CA ALA A 92 -28.02 -23.62 14.29
C ALA A 92 -27.33 -23.45 12.93
N CYS A 93 -26.36 -22.54 12.80
CA CYS A 93 -25.59 -22.36 11.57
C CYS A 93 -24.88 -23.65 11.13
N ARG A 94 -24.28 -24.39 12.07
CA ARG A 94 -23.61 -25.68 11.79
C ARG A 94 -24.57 -26.71 11.23
N ASN A 95 -25.75 -26.84 11.83
CA ASN A 95 -26.78 -27.79 11.38
C ASN A 95 -27.33 -27.46 9.99
N VAL A 96 -27.36 -26.18 9.61
CA VAL A 96 -27.78 -25.76 8.26
C VAL A 96 -26.66 -26.00 7.24
N ALA A 97 -25.40 -25.74 7.60
CA ALA A 97 -24.27 -25.91 6.68
C ALA A 97 -24.10 -27.35 6.17
N THR A 98 -24.45 -28.36 6.97
CA THR A 98 -24.42 -29.77 6.54
C THR A 98 -25.45 -30.13 5.47
N GLN A 99 -26.40 -29.24 5.18
CA GLN A 99 -27.50 -29.47 4.24
C GLN A 99 -27.27 -28.81 2.87
N ALA A 100 -26.09 -28.23 2.62
CA ALA A 100 -25.77 -27.54 1.38
C ALA A 100 -25.87 -28.46 0.15
N ARG A 101 -26.49 -27.98 -0.94
CA ARG A 101 -26.76 -28.79 -2.14
C ARG A 101 -25.76 -28.56 -3.27
N ASN A 102 -25.07 -27.43 -3.26
CA ASN A 102 -24.09 -27.06 -4.28
C ASN A 102 -22.93 -26.25 -3.67
N PRO A 103 -21.79 -26.12 -4.38
CA PRO A 103 -20.61 -25.42 -3.85
C PRO A 103 -20.83 -23.95 -3.49
N SER A 104 -21.67 -23.22 -4.22
CA SER A 104 -21.95 -21.80 -3.93
C SER A 104 -22.77 -21.65 -2.66
N GLU A 105 -23.78 -22.49 -2.48
CA GLU A 105 -24.59 -22.55 -1.26
C GLU A 105 -23.75 -23.02 -0.07
N ALA A 106 -22.89 -24.02 -0.27
CA ALA A 106 -21.95 -24.48 0.76
C ALA A 106 -21.03 -23.36 1.24
N GLN A 107 -20.46 -22.58 0.32
CA GLN A 107 -19.64 -21.41 0.68
C GLN A 107 -20.41 -20.43 1.58
N GLU A 108 -21.63 -20.06 1.20
CA GLU A 108 -22.42 -19.07 1.94
C GLU A 108 -22.81 -19.56 3.34
N LEU A 109 -23.21 -20.84 3.45
CA LEU A 109 -23.61 -21.42 4.73
C LEU A 109 -22.42 -21.61 5.68
N ILE A 110 -21.27 -22.05 5.17
CA ILE A 110 -20.07 -22.17 6.00
C ILE A 110 -19.55 -20.78 6.40
N ASP A 111 -19.62 -19.77 5.53
CA ASP A 111 -19.28 -18.39 5.90
C ASP A 111 -20.17 -17.85 7.05
N GLN A 112 -21.42 -18.33 7.20
CA GLN A 112 -22.26 -18.02 8.37
C GLN A 112 -21.78 -18.74 9.64
N VAL A 113 -21.31 -19.98 9.54
CA VAL A 113 -20.69 -20.69 10.68
C VAL A 113 -19.48 -19.91 11.18
N VAL A 114 -18.62 -19.45 10.26
CA VAL A 114 -17.43 -18.64 10.60
C VAL A 114 -17.85 -17.31 11.25
N LYS A 115 -18.91 -16.67 10.75
CA LYS A 115 -19.48 -15.44 11.34
C LYS A 115 -19.98 -15.65 12.77
N ALA A 116 -20.73 -16.72 13.00
CA ALA A 116 -21.28 -17.02 14.32
C ALA A 116 -20.16 -17.38 15.30
N GLY A 117 -19.17 -18.17 14.88
CA GLY A 117 -18.00 -18.53 15.68
C GLY A 117 -17.17 -17.32 16.08
N SER A 118 -16.94 -16.39 15.14
CA SER A 118 -16.24 -15.14 15.46
C SER A 118 -17.04 -14.27 16.42
N ALA A 119 -18.36 -14.13 16.24
CA ALA A 119 -19.20 -13.32 17.12
C ALA A 119 -19.19 -13.83 18.59
N VAL A 120 -19.15 -15.14 18.80
CA VAL A 120 -19.00 -15.73 20.15
C VAL A 120 -17.66 -15.31 20.78
N LEU A 121 -16.56 -15.41 20.02
CA LEU A 121 -15.21 -15.11 20.53
C LEU A 121 -14.94 -13.60 20.68
N ASP A 122 -15.50 -12.77 19.79
CA ASP A 122 -15.45 -11.31 19.92
C ASP A 122 -16.22 -10.87 21.16
N TYR A 123 -17.40 -11.44 21.40
CA TYR A 123 -18.16 -11.18 22.62
C TYR A 123 -17.42 -11.66 23.87
N TYR A 124 -16.78 -12.83 23.82
CA TYR A 124 -15.92 -13.34 24.90
C TYR A 124 -14.77 -12.37 25.21
N ALA A 125 -14.05 -11.87 24.20
CA ALA A 125 -12.92 -10.96 24.35
C ALA A 125 -13.33 -9.58 24.90
N GLY A 126 -14.57 -9.14 24.65
CA GLY A 126 -15.12 -7.88 25.17
C GLY A 126 -15.54 -7.92 26.65
N LEU A 127 -15.63 -9.09 27.27
CA LEU A 127 -16.04 -9.24 28.67
C LEU A 127 -14.88 -9.03 29.65
N PRO A 128 -15.15 -8.55 30.89
CA PRO A 128 -14.15 -8.58 31.96
C PRO A 128 -13.64 -10.01 32.19
N ARG A 129 -12.33 -10.17 32.40
CA ARG A 129 -11.65 -11.48 32.42
C ARG A 129 -12.30 -12.51 33.33
N ASP A 130 -12.64 -12.11 34.57
CA ASP A 130 -13.25 -13.01 35.55
C ASP A 130 -14.66 -13.42 35.15
N MET A 131 -15.40 -12.51 34.50
CA MET A 131 -16.72 -12.79 33.97
C MET A 131 -16.63 -13.74 32.77
N ALA A 132 -15.76 -13.45 31.80
CA ALA A 132 -15.55 -14.28 30.62
C ALA A 132 -15.28 -15.75 31.00
N ARG A 133 -14.32 -15.97 31.91
CA ARG A 133 -13.94 -17.31 32.42
C ARG A 133 -15.05 -18.03 33.19
N SER A 134 -15.96 -17.29 33.82
CA SER A 134 -17.12 -17.86 34.52
C SER A 134 -18.23 -18.35 33.58
N ILE A 135 -18.17 -17.96 32.29
CA ILE A 135 -19.17 -18.28 31.27
C ILE A 135 -18.61 -19.32 30.30
N LEU A 136 -17.41 -19.09 29.77
CA LEU A 136 -16.71 -19.97 28.85
C LEU A 136 -15.28 -20.16 29.35
N SER A 137 -14.85 -21.40 29.55
CA SER A 137 -13.46 -21.64 29.97
C SER A 137 -12.48 -21.33 28.85
N ASP A 138 -11.25 -20.92 29.18
CA ASP A 138 -10.18 -20.70 28.20
C ASP A 138 -9.94 -21.93 27.29
N LYS A 139 -10.15 -23.16 27.78
CA LYS A 139 -10.04 -24.38 26.98
C LYS A 139 -11.15 -24.47 25.94
N GLN A 140 -12.38 -24.11 26.31
CA GLN A 140 -13.51 -24.05 25.38
C GLN A 140 -13.34 -22.91 24.36
N ALA A 141 -12.81 -21.75 24.77
CA ALA A 141 -12.51 -20.65 23.86
C ALA A 141 -11.48 -21.05 22.80
N ARG A 142 -10.42 -21.78 23.17
CA ARG A 142 -9.44 -22.32 22.20
C ARG A 142 -10.05 -23.35 21.24
N ARG A 143 -10.83 -24.30 21.77
CA ARG A 143 -11.53 -25.28 20.94
C ARG A 143 -12.44 -24.59 19.91
N LEU A 144 -13.20 -23.57 20.35
CA LEU A 144 -14.09 -22.83 19.47
C LEU A 144 -13.33 -22.06 18.39
N ARG A 145 -12.16 -21.48 18.73
CA ARG A 145 -11.26 -20.89 17.72
C ARG A 145 -10.90 -21.94 16.68
N ASP A 146 -10.38 -23.08 17.10
CA ASP A 146 -9.90 -24.14 16.20
C ASP A 146 -11.04 -24.62 15.29
N GLU A 147 -12.22 -24.89 15.84
CA GLU A 147 -13.42 -25.27 15.06
C GLU A 147 -13.85 -24.18 14.05
N THR A 148 -13.69 -22.90 14.40
CA THR A 148 -14.01 -21.79 13.50
C THR A 148 -13.00 -21.66 12.37
N LEU A 149 -11.71 -21.91 12.65
CA LEU A 149 -10.63 -21.91 11.66
C LEU A 149 -10.79 -23.09 10.69
N ASP A 150 -11.08 -24.29 11.20
CA ASP A 150 -11.32 -25.49 10.38
C ASP A 150 -12.49 -25.27 9.40
N ALA A 151 -13.60 -24.70 9.87
CA ALA A 151 -14.73 -24.34 9.01
C ALA A 151 -14.33 -23.31 7.94
N ALA A 152 -13.52 -22.32 8.30
CA ALA A 152 -13.06 -21.32 7.34
C ALA A 152 -12.13 -21.92 6.27
N ASP A 153 -11.29 -22.89 6.64
CA ASP A 153 -10.42 -23.60 5.71
C ASP A 153 -11.18 -24.54 4.77
N GLU A 154 -12.21 -25.23 5.27
CA GLU A 154 -13.16 -25.96 4.43
C GLU A 154 -13.82 -25.02 3.40
N CYS A 155 -14.27 -23.85 3.85
CA CYS A 155 -14.87 -22.85 2.98
C CYS A 155 -13.86 -22.29 1.94
N ASN A 156 -12.58 -22.17 2.31
CA ASN A 156 -11.51 -21.80 1.38
C ASN A 156 -11.32 -22.87 0.29
N ALA A 157 -11.37 -24.15 0.64
CA ALA A 157 -11.26 -25.24 -0.32
C ALA A 157 -12.43 -25.23 -1.33
N VAL A 158 -13.67 -25.08 -0.85
CA VAL A 158 -14.86 -24.97 -1.70
C VAL A 158 -14.78 -23.74 -2.62
N ALA A 159 -14.42 -22.59 -2.07
CA ALA A 159 -14.38 -21.33 -2.80
C ALA A 159 -13.31 -21.29 -3.91
N THR A 160 -12.26 -22.11 -3.80
CA THR A 160 -11.15 -22.15 -4.78
C THR A 160 -11.62 -22.55 -6.18
N TRP A 161 -12.57 -23.48 -6.28
CA TRP A 161 -13.14 -23.88 -7.58
C TRP A 161 -13.95 -22.76 -8.22
N ILE A 162 -14.73 -22.04 -7.41
CA ILE A 162 -15.60 -20.95 -7.87
C ILE A 162 -14.76 -19.81 -8.48
N ILE A 163 -13.66 -19.40 -7.84
CA ILE A 163 -12.84 -18.30 -8.36
C ILE A 163 -12.12 -18.65 -9.66
N ASN A 164 -11.69 -19.90 -9.83
CA ASN A 164 -11.03 -20.33 -11.06
C ASN A 164 -11.94 -20.14 -12.29
N ASP A 165 -13.22 -20.51 -12.15
CA ASP A 165 -14.22 -20.34 -13.21
C ASP A 165 -14.56 -18.87 -13.47
N LEU A 166 -14.69 -18.07 -12.41
CA LEU A 166 -14.91 -16.62 -12.51
C LEU A 166 -13.75 -15.91 -13.21
N GLU A 167 -12.51 -16.23 -12.84
CA GLU A 167 -11.33 -15.66 -13.48
C GLU A 167 -11.19 -16.05 -14.94
N ALA A 168 -11.44 -17.32 -15.28
CA ALA A 168 -11.43 -17.79 -16.65
C ALA A 168 -12.46 -17.04 -17.51
N SER A 169 -13.65 -16.83 -16.95
CA SER A 169 -14.72 -16.06 -17.61
C SER A 169 -14.34 -14.58 -17.78
N ARG A 170 -13.75 -13.96 -16.75
CA ARG A 170 -13.24 -12.57 -16.80
C ARG A 170 -12.18 -12.40 -17.88
N LYS A 171 -11.20 -13.30 -17.95
CA LYS A 171 -10.11 -13.27 -18.95
C LYS A 171 -10.65 -13.39 -20.38
N LYS A 172 -11.59 -14.31 -20.62
CA LYS A 172 -12.26 -14.46 -21.92
C LYS A 172 -13.01 -13.18 -22.33
N ALA A 173 -13.77 -12.60 -21.40
CA ALA A 173 -14.53 -11.37 -21.67
C ALA A 173 -13.62 -10.17 -21.96
N ALA A 174 -12.51 -10.02 -21.23
CA ALA A 174 -11.52 -8.97 -21.47
C ALA A 174 -10.87 -9.10 -22.86
N ALA A 175 -10.48 -10.32 -23.27
CA ALA A 175 -9.89 -10.56 -24.58
C ALA A 175 -10.82 -10.16 -25.75
N VAL A 176 -12.13 -10.40 -25.61
CA VAL A 176 -13.14 -9.97 -26.61
C VAL A 176 -13.18 -8.44 -26.72
N LEU A 177 -13.16 -7.72 -25.59
CA LEU A 177 -13.15 -6.26 -25.60
C LEU A 177 -11.88 -5.70 -26.24
N ASP A 178 -10.72 -6.28 -25.97
CA ASP A 178 -9.46 -5.86 -26.59
C ASP A 178 -9.45 -6.10 -28.11
N GLN A 179 -10.04 -7.20 -28.58
CA GLN A 179 -10.22 -7.45 -30.02
C GLN A 179 -11.13 -6.41 -30.68
N MET A 180 -12.22 -5.99 -30.00
CA MET A 180 -13.09 -4.92 -30.49
C MET A 180 -12.36 -3.57 -30.58
N ARG A 181 -11.49 -3.27 -29.61
CA ARG A 181 -10.64 -2.06 -29.64
C ARG A 181 -9.67 -2.09 -30.81
N GLN A 182 -8.97 -3.21 -31.02
CA GLN A 182 -8.04 -3.39 -32.15
C GLN A 182 -8.73 -3.28 -33.51
N SER A 183 -10.02 -3.63 -33.58
CA SER A 183 -10.83 -3.55 -34.79
C SER A 183 -11.46 -2.16 -35.02
N ASN A 184 -11.09 -1.15 -34.21
CA ASN A 184 -11.65 0.21 -34.27
C ASN A 184 -13.19 0.25 -34.20
N ALA A 185 -13.80 -0.58 -33.34
CA ALA A 185 -15.24 -0.61 -33.18
C ALA A 185 -15.80 0.77 -32.75
N PRO A 186 -17.03 1.14 -33.16
CA PRO A 186 -17.64 2.42 -32.80
C PRO A 186 -17.69 2.65 -31.27
N PRO A 187 -17.53 3.90 -30.79
CA PRO A 187 -17.54 4.20 -29.35
C PRO A 187 -18.78 3.70 -28.59
N SER A 188 -19.95 3.72 -29.22
CA SER A 188 -21.21 3.22 -28.65
C SER A 188 -21.22 1.69 -28.48
N GLN A 189 -20.55 0.95 -29.37
CA GLN A 189 -20.39 -0.50 -29.25
C GLN A 189 -19.37 -0.86 -28.17
N LEU A 190 -18.26 -0.10 -28.08
CA LEU A 190 -17.26 -0.28 -27.03
C LEU A 190 -17.86 -0.02 -25.64
N SER A 191 -18.65 1.05 -25.47
CA SER A 191 -19.33 1.36 -24.20
C SER A 191 -20.28 0.25 -23.74
N ARG A 192 -21.05 -0.34 -24.67
CA ARG A 192 -21.91 -1.50 -24.38
C ARG A 192 -21.09 -2.75 -24.01
N ALA A 193 -19.99 -3.00 -24.72
CA ALA A 193 -19.11 -4.13 -24.44
C ALA A 193 -18.45 -4.00 -23.06
N VAL A 194 -17.95 -2.80 -22.71
CA VAL A 194 -17.40 -2.48 -21.37
C VAL A 194 -18.40 -2.82 -20.27
N SER A 195 -19.67 -2.42 -20.44
CA SER A 195 -20.73 -2.73 -19.47
C SER A 195 -20.96 -4.25 -19.30
N GLY A 196 -20.83 -5.03 -20.38
CA GLY A 196 -20.89 -6.49 -20.33
C GLY A 196 -19.70 -7.12 -19.61
N VAL A 197 -18.48 -6.67 -19.94
CA VAL A 197 -17.23 -7.16 -19.31
C VAL A 197 -17.16 -6.78 -17.82
N ALA A 198 -17.66 -5.60 -17.45
CA ALA A 198 -17.69 -5.13 -16.07
C ALA A 198 -18.40 -6.11 -15.12
N LYS A 199 -19.44 -6.82 -15.59
CA LYS A 199 -20.13 -7.85 -14.78
C LYS A 199 -19.21 -8.99 -14.33
N HIS A 200 -18.27 -9.40 -15.19
CA HIS A 200 -17.31 -10.45 -14.83
C HIS A 200 -16.26 -9.96 -13.83
N TYR A 201 -15.86 -8.69 -13.94
CA TYR A 201 -14.98 -8.05 -12.95
C TYR A 201 -15.68 -7.90 -11.60
N LEU A 202 -16.94 -7.47 -11.60
CA LEU A 202 -17.77 -7.40 -10.39
C LEU A 202 -17.91 -8.75 -9.70
N ALA A 203 -18.18 -9.84 -10.43
CA ALA A 203 -18.28 -11.16 -9.85
C ALA A 203 -16.96 -11.64 -9.19
N CYS A 204 -15.81 -11.41 -9.83
CA CYS A 204 -14.51 -11.68 -9.23
C CYS A 204 -14.27 -10.81 -7.98
N MET A 205 -14.62 -9.52 -8.06
CA MET A 205 -14.48 -8.58 -6.95
C MET A 205 -15.34 -9.01 -5.75
N GLU A 206 -16.60 -9.37 -5.96
CA GLU A 206 -17.50 -9.87 -4.91
C GLU A 206 -16.95 -11.12 -4.22
N TRP A 207 -16.41 -12.06 -5.00
CA TRP A 207 -15.78 -13.25 -4.45
C TRP A 207 -14.57 -12.92 -3.56
N TRP A 208 -13.70 -12.02 -4.02
CA TRP A 208 -12.56 -11.55 -3.21
C TRP A 208 -13.01 -10.82 -1.94
N GLY A 209 -14.12 -10.07 -2.00
CA GLY A 209 -14.73 -9.44 -0.84
C GLY A 209 -15.20 -10.45 0.21
N LYS A 210 -15.90 -11.51 -0.22
CA LYS A 210 -16.31 -12.63 0.67
C LYS A 210 -15.09 -13.29 1.33
N LYS A 211 -14.04 -13.57 0.56
CA LYS A 211 -12.81 -14.18 1.07
C LYS A 211 -12.07 -13.26 2.05
N ALA A 212 -11.97 -11.96 1.76
CA ALA A 212 -11.35 -10.99 2.66
C ALA A 212 -12.06 -10.95 4.01
N LEU A 213 -13.41 -10.89 4.02
CA LEU A 213 -14.20 -10.90 5.25
C LEU A 213 -14.02 -12.19 6.05
N ARG A 214 -13.97 -13.35 5.38
CA ARG A 214 -13.66 -14.62 6.05
C ARG A 214 -12.28 -14.59 6.70
N SER A 215 -11.25 -14.12 5.99
CA SER A 215 -9.89 -14.02 6.53
C SER A 215 -9.79 -13.04 7.71
N GLU A 216 -10.53 -11.93 7.70
CA GLU A 216 -10.63 -11.03 8.86
C GLU A 216 -11.23 -11.73 10.09
N ARG A 217 -12.26 -12.57 9.90
CA ARG A 217 -12.86 -13.34 11.00
C ARG A 217 -11.89 -14.39 11.56
N MET A 218 -11.16 -15.09 10.69
CA MET A 218 -10.10 -16.03 11.11
C MET A 218 -9.02 -15.32 11.93
N GLN A 219 -8.63 -14.12 11.52
CA GLN A 219 -7.70 -13.29 12.29
C GLN A 219 -8.30 -12.86 13.64
N SER A 220 -9.58 -12.45 13.67
CA SER A 220 -10.26 -12.01 14.90
C SER A 220 -10.31 -13.11 15.96
N VAL A 221 -10.66 -14.35 15.58
CA VAL A 221 -10.71 -15.48 16.53
C VAL A 221 -9.33 -15.84 17.10
N CYS A 222 -8.27 -15.68 16.29
CA CYS A 222 -6.90 -15.80 16.78
C CYS A 222 -6.56 -14.66 17.76
N ALA A 223 -6.91 -13.42 17.42
CA ALA A 223 -6.64 -12.27 18.28
C ALA A 223 -7.38 -12.36 19.64
N ALA A 224 -8.64 -12.80 19.62
CA ALA A 224 -9.47 -12.99 20.81
C ALA A 224 -8.89 -14.00 21.81
N THR A 225 -8.07 -14.95 21.34
CA THR A 225 -7.51 -16.04 22.16
C THR A 225 -6.00 -15.94 22.39
N ALA A 226 -5.30 -15.01 21.75
CA ALA A 226 -3.83 -14.90 21.81
C ALA A 226 -3.25 -14.61 23.21
N ASN A 227 -4.06 -14.08 24.14
CA ASN A 227 -3.62 -13.65 25.47
C ASN A 227 -4.47 -14.24 26.61
N LEU A 228 -4.95 -15.48 26.45
CA LEU A 228 -5.74 -16.14 27.48
C LEU A 228 -4.92 -16.32 28.77
N PRO A 229 -5.51 -16.11 29.96
CA PRO A 229 -4.80 -16.23 31.24
C PRO A 229 -4.17 -17.61 31.48
N SER A 230 -4.76 -18.67 30.95
CA SER A 230 -4.22 -20.04 31.01
C SER A 230 -3.11 -20.35 30.00
N THR A 231 -2.70 -19.41 29.15
CA THR A 231 -1.67 -19.65 28.12
C THR A 231 -0.30 -19.88 28.76
N THR A 232 0.21 -21.10 28.65
CA THR A 232 1.59 -21.45 29.04
C THR A 232 2.59 -20.97 27.98
N PRO A 233 3.90 -20.88 28.30
CA PRO A 233 4.93 -20.56 27.31
C PRO A 233 4.94 -21.50 26.09
N GLU A 234 4.63 -22.78 26.29
CA GLU A 234 4.57 -23.80 25.23
C GLU A 234 3.38 -23.56 24.29
N MET A 235 2.24 -23.12 24.84
CA MET A 235 1.03 -22.79 24.08
C MET A 235 1.15 -21.46 23.33
N ARG A 236 1.91 -20.50 23.89
CA ARG A 236 2.02 -19.15 23.33
C ARG A 236 2.63 -19.13 21.92
N LYS A 237 3.65 -19.95 21.68
CA LYS A 237 4.36 -19.98 20.38
C LYS A 237 3.44 -20.33 19.20
N PRO A 238 2.67 -21.44 19.21
CA PRO A 238 1.73 -21.75 18.13
C PRO A 238 0.56 -20.76 18.04
N GLU A 239 0.11 -20.18 19.16
CA GLU A 239 -0.95 -19.16 19.16
C GLU A 239 -0.50 -17.86 18.48
N GLU A 240 0.72 -17.39 18.76
CA GLU A 240 1.33 -16.22 18.10
C GLU A 240 1.64 -16.49 16.62
N ALA A 241 2.02 -17.72 16.26
CA ALA A 241 2.21 -18.12 14.87
C ALA A 241 0.87 -18.12 14.10
N ALA A 242 -0.19 -18.71 14.66
CA ALA A 242 -1.53 -18.68 14.06
C ALA A 242 -2.05 -17.24 13.86
N LEU A 243 -1.89 -16.37 14.87
CA LEU A 243 -2.26 -14.95 14.74
C LEU A 243 -1.51 -14.26 13.60
N ARG A 244 -0.20 -14.49 13.46
CA ARG A 244 0.59 -13.94 12.35
C ARG A 244 0.15 -14.48 10.99
N LEU A 245 -0.05 -15.80 10.89
CA LEU A 245 -0.51 -16.45 9.66
C LEU A 245 -1.84 -15.86 9.18
N HIS A 246 -2.85 -15.80 10.06
CA HIS A 246 -4.17 -15.30 9.68
C HIS A 246 -4.21 -13.78 9.47
N THR A 247 -3.33 -13.02 10.15
CA THR A 247 -3.10 -11.60 9.82
C THR A 247 -2.49 -11.45 8.42
N GLY A 248 -1.56 -12.34 8.04
CA GLY A 248 -0.99 -12.40 6.69
C GLY A 248 -2.03 -12.70 5.62
N TRP A 249 -2.91 -13.69 5.84
CA TRP A 249 -4.01 -14.01 4.93
C TRP A 249 -5.04 -12.87 4.81
N ALA A 250 -5.37 -12.19 5.91
CA ALA A 250 -6.25 -11.02 5.88
C ALA A 250 -5.64 -9.88 5.05
N LEU A 251 -4.33 -9.60 5.22
CA LEU A 251 -3.62 -8.61 4.40
C LEU A 251 -3.64 -8.97 2.92
N TYR A 252 -3.29 -10.22 2.58
CA TYR A 252 -3.23 -10.67 1.19
C TYR A 252 -4.58 -10.56 0.49
N THR A 253 -5.63 -11.06 1.13
CA THR A 253 -6.98 -11.05 0.54
C THR A 253 -7.54 -9.64 0.35
N LYS A 254 -7.26 -8.71 1.28
CA LYS A 254 -7.56 -7.27 1.12
C LYS A 254 -6.82 -6.64 -0.05
N CYS A 255 -5.53 -6.96 -0.21
CA CYS A 255 -4.74 -6.48 -1.33
C CYS A 255 -5.29 -6.98 -2.68
N MET A 256 -5.67 -8.26 -2.78
CA MET A 256 -6.32 -8.83 -3.97
C MET A 256 -7.69 -8.19 -4.26
N TYR A 257 -8.46 -7.90 -3.22
CA TYR A 257 -9.74 -7.21 -3.36
C TYR A 257 -9.57 -5.76 -3.86
N LEU A 258 -8.60 -5.03 -3.32
CA LEU A 258 -8.23 -3.69 -3.78
C LEU A 258 -7.78 -3.70 -5.24
N GLN A 259 -6.91 -4.65 -5.61
CA GLN A 259 -6.46 -4.84 -7.00
C GLN A 259 -7.64 -5.08 -7.94
N SER A 260 -8.63 -5.88 -7.53
CA SER A 260 -9.83 -6.16 -8.32
C SER A 260 -10.70 -4.91 -8.53
N ARG A 261 -10.86 -4.07 -7.50
CA ARG A 261 -11.56 -2.78 -7.60
C ARG A 261 -10.86 -1.82 -8.57
N ILE A 262 -9.53 -1.72 -8.47
CA ILE A 262 -8.72 -0.88 -9.36
C ILE A 262 -8.86 -1.33 -10.81
N ALA A 263 -8.79 -2.64 -11.06
CA ALA A 263 -8.92 -3.18 -12.40
C ALA A 263 -10.32 -2.92 -13.00
N LEU A 264 -11.38 -2.98 -12.19
CA LEU A 264 -12.73 -2.58 -12.61
C LEU A 264 -12.81 -1.08 -12.94
N ALA A 265 -12.22 -0.22 -12.12
CA ALA A 265 -12.22 1.23 -12.37
C ALA A 265 -11.48 1.58 -13.67
N GLN A 266 -10.31 0.97 -13.92
CA GLN A 266 -9.58 1.13 -15.18
C GLN A 266 -10.41 0.68 -16.38
N LEU A 267 -11.07 -0.47 -16.29
CA LEU A 267 -11.96 -0.97 -17.34
C LEU A 267 -13.10 0.02 -17.66
N MET A 268 -13.64 0.70 -16.66
CA MET A 268 -14.75 1.65 -16.85
C MET A 268 -14.27 3.00 -17.41
N ILE A 269 -13.06 3.45 -17.06
CA ILE A 269 -12.57 4.80 -17.37
C ILE A 269 -11.74 4.83 -18.66
N GLU A 270 -10.73 3.97 -18.80
CA GLU A 270 -9.74 4.04 -19.90
C GLU A 270 -10.35 3.93 -21.30
N PRO A 271 -11.29 3.01 -21.61
CA PRO A 271 -11.90 2.96 -22.94
C PRO A 271 -12.72 4.20 -23.31
N GLN A 272 -13.11 5.02 -22.33
CA GLN A 272 -13.88 6.26 -22.54
C GLN A 272 -12.99 7.51 -22.49
N ALA A 273 -11.66 7.36 -22.37
CA ALA A 273 -10.74 8.49 -22.25
C ALA A 273 -10.91 9.53 -23.38
N SER A 274 -11.23 9.07 -24.60
CA SER A 274 -11.44 9.90 -25.78
C SER A 274 -12.69 10.79 -25.71
N THR A 275 -13.70 10.42 -24.91
CA THR A 275 -14.98 11.14 -24.80
C THR A 275 -14.99 12.19 -23.69
N PHE A 276 -14.07 12.10 -22.72
CA PHE A 276 -13.98 13.09 -21.65
C PHE A 276 -13.55 14.47 -22.17
N GLY A 277 -14.20 15.51 -21.65
CA GLY A 277 -13.80 16.90 -21.88
C GLY A 277 -12.37 17.18 -21.39
N PRO A 278 -11.68 18.20 -21.91
CA PRO A 278 -10.26 18.45 -21.62
C PRO A 278 -9.93 18.54 -20.13
N ALA A 279 -10.74 19.24 -19.34
CA ALA A 279 -10.54 19.40 -17.89
C ALA A 279 -10.60 18.06 -17.13
N VAL A 280 -11.56 17.19 -17.47
CA VAL A 280 -11.69 15.86 -16.86
C VAL A 280 -10.55 14.96 -17.28
N ARG A 281 -10.17 14.99 -18.56
CA ARG A 281 -9.05 14.21 -19.08
C ARG A 281 -7.73 14.61 -18.42
N GLU A 282 -7.49 15.90 -18.21
CA GLU A 282 -6.30 16.40 -17.52
C GLU A 282 -6.20 15.87 -16.08
N ILE A 283 -7.33 15.84 -15.38
CA ILE A 283 -7.41 15.35 -13.99
C ILE A 283 -7.18 13.83 -13.90
N LEU A 284 -7.82 13.05 -14.78
CA LEU A 284 -7.89 11.58 -14.69
C LEU A 284 -6.80 10.86 -15.46
N MET A 285 -6.42 11.33 -16.64
CA MET A 285 -5.62 10.56 -17.59
C MET A 285 -4.16 11.03 -17.58
N GLY A 286 -3.24 10.08 -17.53
CA GLY A 286 -1.83 10.30 -17.80
C GLY A 286 -1.58 10.44 -19.31
N GLU A 287 -0.39 10.93 -19.67
CA GLU A 287 0.02 11.10 -21.08
C GLU A 287 0.07 9.77 -21.86
N ASN A 288 0.23 8.65 -21.15
CA ASN A 288 0.19 7.29 -21.69
C ASN A 288 -1.23 6.74 -21.92
N GLY A 289 -2.27 7.55 -21.70
CA GLY A 289 -3.67 7.13 -21.86
C GLY A 289 -4.19 6.19 -20.77
N ARG A 290 -3.46 6.00 -19.66
CA ARG A 290 -3.92 5.27 -18.46
C ARG A 290 -4.46 6.21 -17.40
N VAL A 291 -5.30 5.69 -16.50
CA VAL A 291 -5.76 6.49 -15.34
C VAL A 291 -4.57 6.79 -14.42
N ARG A 292 -4.34 8.08 -14.12
CA ARG A 292 -3.28 8.54 -13.20
C ARG A 292 -3.42 7.81 -11.86
N LEU A 293 -2.28 7.45 -11.26
CA LEU A 293 -2.13 6.74 -9.98
C LEU A 293 -2.66 5.30 -9.92
N LEU A 294 -3.76 4.96 -10.60
CA LEU A 294 -4.28 3.58 -10.64
C LEU A 294 -3.28 2.62 -11.31
N GLY A 295 -2.60 3.08 -12.37
CA GLY A 295 -1.51 2.33 -12.99
C GLY A 295 -0.31 2.12 -12.04
N THR A 296 0.05 3.15 -11.27
CA THR A 296 1.18 3.11 -10.33
C THR A 296 1.00 2.05 -9.24
N PHE A 297 -0.23 1.84 -8.75
CA PHE A 297 -0.51 0.75 -7.80
C PHE A 297 -0.15 -0.63 -8.39
N ILE A 298 -0.57 -0.89 -9.63
CA ILE A 298 -0.39 -2.17 -10.31
C ILE A 298 1.08 -2.42 -10.68
N GLU A 299 1.79 -1.37 -11.09
CA GLU A 299 3.17 -1.45 -11.55
C GLU A 299 4.18 -1.52 -10.39
N ASP A 300 3.81 -1.01 -9.21
CA ASP A 300 4.76 -0.81 -8.11
C ASP A 300 4.34 -1.48 -6.78
N VAL A 301 3.25 -0.98 -6.19
CA VAL A 301 2.80 -1.36 -4.85
C VAL A 301 2.46 -2.85 -4.79
N PHE A 302 1.72 -3.33 -5.79
CA PHE A 302 1.26 -4.71 -5.85
C PHE A 302 2.40 -5.72 -6.04
N PRO A 303 3.35 -5.54 -6.99
CA PRO A 303 4.54 -6.39 -7.10
C PRO A 303 5.44 -6.39 -5.85
N ALA A 304 5.61 -5.25 -5.19
CA ALA A 304 6.37 -5.16 -3.95
C ALA A 304 5.71 -5.99 -2.83
N PHE A 305 4.39 -5.85 -2.68
CA PHE A 305 3.61 -6.68 -1.76
C PHE A 305 3.78 -8.17 -2.04
N LEU A 306 3.61 -8.60 -3.30
CA LEU A 306 3.74 -10.00 -3.71
C LEU A 306 5.14 -10.58 -3.45
N SER A 307 6.19 -9.75 -3.45
CA SER A 307 7.55 -10.21 -3.11
C SER A 307 7.68 -10.74 -1.68
N THR A 308 6.76 -10.37 -0.79
CA THR A 308 6.70 -10.86 0.59
C THR A 308 5.70 -11.99 0.81
N ALA A 309 4.87 -12.31 -0.19
CA ALA A 309 3.72 -13.20 -0.04
C ALA A 309 4.12 -14.60 0.43
N ASP A 310 5.23 -15.15 -0.07
CA ASP A 310 5.70 -16.47 0.35
C ASP A 310 6.05 -16.52 1.85
N ALA A 311 6.80 -15.52 2.35
CA ALA A 311 7.14 -15.44 3.77
C ALA A 311 5.91 -15.14 4.64
N VAL A 312 4.93 -14.40 4.13
CA VAL A 312 3.71 -14.06 4.86
C VAL A 312 2.71 -15.22 4.92
N LEU A 313 2.57 -16.00 3.84
CA LEU A 313 1.50 -16.99 3.69
C LEU A 313 1.97 -18.43 3.89
N ASN A 314 3.19 -18.76 3.47
CA ASN A 314 3.68 -20.14 3.39
C ASN A 314 4.65 -20.51 4.51
N SER A 315 4.94 -19.59 5.44
CA SER A 315 5.87 -19.80 6.55
C SER A 315 5.22 -20.40 7.80
N ASN A 316 3.94 -20.81 7.73
CA ASN A 316 3.14 -21.24 8.89
C ASN A 316 3.16 -20.22 10.05
N GLY A 317 3.16 -18.93 9.71
CA GLY A 317 3.19 -17.85 10.69
C GLY A 317 4.55 -17.69 11.37
N ALA A 318 5.66 -18.05 10.73
CA ALA A 318 7.00 -17.74 11.23
C ALA A 318 7.23 -16.22 11.31
N ALA A 319 8.28 -15.82 12.05
CA ALA A 319 8.58 -14.39 12.21
C ALA A 319 9.15 -13.87 10.90
N LEU A 320 8.64 -12.73 10.46
CA LEU A 320 9.22 -12.04 9.32
C LEU A 320 10.59 -11.52 9.73
N ASP A 321 11.57 -11.70 8.85
CA ASP A 321 12.88 -11.07 9.03
C ASP A 321 12.78 -9.55 8.83
N ALA A 322 13.90 -8.86 9.07
CA ALA A 322 13.95 -7.40 8.94
C ALA A 322 13.73 -6.94 7.50
N GLU A 323 14.07 -7.75 6.49
CA GLU A 323 13.96 -7.37 5.10
C GLU A 323 12.49 -7.36 4.66
N HIS A 324 11.76 -8.42 4.98
CA HIS A 324 10.32 -8.52 4.71
C HIS A 324 9.55 -7.43 5.48
N CYS A 325 9.88 -7.17 6.75
CA CYS A 325 9.27 -6.08 7.51
C CYS A 325 9.52 -4.71 6.83
N THR A 326 10.76 -4.46 6.40
CA THR A 326 11.14 -3.20 5.73
C THR A 326 10.40 -3.00 4.40
N VAL A 327 10.19 -4.08 3.64
CA VAL A 327 9.39 -4.04 2.40
C VAL A 327 7.92 -3.72 2.70
N LEU A 328 7.34 -4.41 3.69
CA LEU A 328 5.96 -4.17 4.11
C LEU A 328 5.73 -2.73 4.61
N GLU A 329 6.66 -2.17 5.38
CA GLU A 329 6.62 -0.75 5.77
C GLU A 329 6.58 0.17 4.54
N GLY A 330 7.38 -0.12 3.51
CA GLY A 330 7.32 0.63 2.23
C GLY A 330 5.98 0.48 1.53
N VAL A 331 5.43 -0.72 1.47
CA VAL A 331 4.09 -0.99 0.89
C VAL A 331 3.00 -0.21 1.65
N MET A 332 3.05 -0.17 2.98
CA MET A 332 2.12 0.59 3.82
C MET A 332 2.16 2.09 3.51
N GLU A 333 3.36 2.68 3.46
CA GLU A 333 3.54 4.10 3.11
C GLU A 333 2.94 4.40 1.73
N ARG A 334 3.24 3.55 0.74
CA ARG A 334 2.78 3.73 -0.64
C ARG A 334 1.28 3.53 -0.83
N LEU A 335 0.67 2.59 -0.11
CA LEU A 335 -0.79 2.46 -0.08
C LEU A 335 -1.47 3.71 0.47
N SER A 336 -0.87 4.33 1.49
CA SER A 336 -1.37 5.57 2.10
C SER A 336 -1.27 6.75 1.13
N GLU A 337 -0.14 6.86 0.42
CA GLU A 337 0.08 7.84 -0.65
C GLU A 337 -0.88 7.69 -1.80
N PHE A 338 -1.03 6.46 -2.28
CA PHE A 338 -1.99 6.11 -3.32
C PHE A 338 -3.41 6.53 -2.92
N ALA A 339 -3.86 6.17 -1.71
CA ALA A 339 -5.19 6.52 -1.21
C ALA A 339 -5.40 8.05 -1.18
N SER A 340 -4.41 8.79 -0.70
CA SER A 340 -4.47 10.26 -0.63
C SER A 340 -4.49 10.91 -2.01
N GLY A 341 -3.67 10.42 -2.94
CA GLY A 341 -3.60 10.93 -4.31
C GLY A 341 -4.90 10.68 -5.09
N VAL A 342 -5.48 9.47 -4.97
CA VAL A 342 -6.79 9.16 -5.59
C VAL A 342 -7.90 9.99 -4.95
N ASN A 343 -7.89 10.19 -3.63
CA ASN A 343 -8.86 11.08 -2.97
C ASN A 343 -8.78 12.52 -3.50
N GLY A 344 -7.57 13.04 -3.72
CA GLY A 344 -7.36 14.34 -4.36
C GLY A 344 -7.90 14.41 -5.79
N ILE A 345 -7.76 13.33 -6.57
CA ILE A 345 -8.39 13.22 -7.90
C ILE A 345 -9.92 13.29 -7.79
N VAL A 346 -10.52 12.50 -6.89
CA VAL A 346 -11.98 12.45 -6.69
C VAL A 346 -12.54 13.81 -6.29
N ALA A 347 -11.86 14.53 -5.39
CA ALA A 347 -12.27 15.88 -4.97
C ALA A 347 -12.32 16.85 -6.17
N ARG A 348 -11.25 16.91 -6.98
CA ARG A 348 -11.21 17.77 -8.18
C ARG A 348 -12.28 17.40 -9.21
N LEU A 349 -12.60 16.12 -9.36
CA LEU A 349 -13.66 15.67 -10.27
C LEU A 349 -15.05 16.10 -9.81
N ARG A 350 -15.31 16.12 -8.50
CA ARG A 350 -16.56 16.63 -7.94
C ARG A 350 -16.68 18.14 -8.15
N ASP A 351 -15.59 18.88 -7.94
CA ASP A 351 -15.56 20.34 -8.15
C ASP A 351 -15.76 20.72 -9.63
N ALA A 352 -15.34 19.87 -10.56
CA ALA A 352 -15.56 20.05 -12.01
C ALA A 352 -17.02 19.80 -12.46
N GLY A 353 -17.91 19.33 -11.57
CA GLY A 353 -19.35 19.17 -11.85
C GLY A 353 -19.73 17.97 -12.71
N THR A 354 -18.83 17.01 -12.94
CA THR A 354 -19.00 15.92 -13.93
C THR A 354 -19.37 14.57 -13.30
N GLY A 355 -20.46 14.53 -12.53
CA GLY A 355 -20.83 13.34 -11.74
C GLY A 355 -21.50 12.18 -12.49
N ALA A 356 -22.03 12.36 -13.69
CA ALA A 356 -22.94 11.39 -14.30
C ALA A 356 -22.25 10.19 -15.00
N ASP A 357 -21.05 10.36 -15.54
CA ASP A 357 -20.38 9.35 -16.40
C ASP A 357 -19.14 8.69 -15.77
N LEU A 358 -18.76 9.08 -14.54
CA LEU A 358 -17.56 8.58 -13.86
C LEU A 358 -17.93 7.68 -12.67
N PRO A 359 -17.17 6.57 -12.44
CA PRO A 359 -17.44 5.67 -11.33
C PRO A 359 -16.88 6.23 -10.00
N LEU A 360 -17.35 7.42 -9.58
CA LEU A 360 -16.83 8.12 -8.41
C LEU A 360 -16.96 7.29 -7.12
N GLU A 361 -18.07 6.58 -6.94
CA GLU A 361 -18.27 5.70 -5.78
C GLU A 361 -17.23 4.57 -5.73
N LEU A 362 -16.90 3.98 -6.88
CA LEU A 362 -15.86 2.94 -6.95
C LEU A 362 -14.47 3.53 -6.62
N LEU A 363 -14.20 4.77 -7.04
CA LEU A 363 -12.96 5.46 -6.69
C LEU A 363 -12.89 5.77 -5.18
N ASP A 364 -14.00 6.19 -4.56
CA ASP A 364 -14.08 6.33 -3.09
C ASP A 364 -13.80 4.98 -2.41
N GLN A 365 -14.40 3.89 -2.91
CA GLN A 365 -14.16 2.54 -2.38
C GLN A 365 -12.70 2.07 -2.57
N ILE A 366 -12.01 2.52 -3.62
CA ILE A 366 -10.57 2.26 -3.82
C ILE A 366 -9.74 3.01 -2.79
N VAL A 367 -10.04 4.29 -2.54
CA VAL A 367 -9.38 5.09 -1.49
C VAL A 367 -9.51 4.39 -0.14
N GLU A 368 -10.74 4.03 0.25
CA GLU A 368 -10.99 3.34 1.52
C GLU A 368 -10.30 1.96 1.55
N GLY A 369 -10.36 1.19 0.46
CA GLY A 369 -9.68 -0.10 0.36
C GLY A 369 -8.17 -0.01 0.53
N ALA A 370 -7.54 1.04 -0.01
CA ALA A 370 -6.12 1.30 0.14
C ALA A 370 -5.73 1.64 1.59
N TRP A 371 -6.51 2.49 2.27
CA TRP A 371 -6.30 2.77 3.69
C TRP A 371 -6.46 1.53 4.57
N VAL A 372 -7.51 0.75 4.33
CA VAL A 372 -7.77 -0.50 5.06
C VAL A 372 -6.64 -1.50 4.86
N THR A 373 -6.11 -1.62 3.63
CA THR A 373 -4.99 -2.50 3.32
C THR A 373 -3.70 -2.02 3.99
N ALA A 374 -3.40 -0.71 3.95
CA ALA A 374 -2.24 -0.13 4.64
C ALA A 374 -2.28 -0.41 6.15
N HIS A 375 -3.46 -0.27 6.76
CA HIS A 375 -3.63 -0.57 8.17
C HIS A 375 -3.40 -2.04 8.49
N GLU A 376 -3.83 -2.95 7.62
CA GLU A 376 -3.59 -4.38 7.81
C GLU A 376 -2.09 -4.71 7.76
N VAL A 377 -1.31 -3.97 6.96
CA VAL A 377 0.16 -4.07 7.01
C VAL A 377 0.69 -3.66 8.39
N THR A 378 0.20 -2.56 8.97
CA THR A 378 0.58 -2.14 10.32
C THR A 378 0.24 -3.20 11.36
N ARG A 379 -0.93 -3.85 11.26
CA ARG A 379 -1.33 -4.95 12.15
C ARG A 379 -0.39 -6.14 12.02
N LEU A 380 -0.02 -6.53 10.79
CA LEU A 380 0.93 -7.61 10.54
C LEU A 380 2.32 -7.32 11.13
N LEU A 381 2.78 -6.08 11.01
CA LEU A 381 4.05 -5.64 11.61
C LEU A 381 3.97 -5.64 13.14
N ALA A 382 2.84 -5.23 13.72
CA ALA A 382 2.65 -5.16 15.17
C ALA A 382 2.62 -6.54 15.86
N VAL A 383 2.20 -7.59 15.13
CA VAL A 383 2.22 -8.98 15.64
C VAL A 383 3.56 -9.68 15.46
N GLN A 384 4.57 -9.02 14.86
CA GLN A 384 5.93 -9.56 14.83
C GLN A 384 6.58 -9.50 16.22
N PRO A 385 7.46 -10.47 16.56
CA PRO A 385 8.20 -10.43 17.80
C PRO A 385 8.99 -9.12 17.91
N LYS A 386 8.80 -8.37 19.00
CA LYS A 386 9.65 -7.21 19.29
C LYS A 386 11.07 -7.73 19.49
N ARG A 387 12.00 -7.37 18.59
CA ARG A 387 13.42 -7.68 18.80
C ARG A 387 13.81 -7.21 20.20
N PRO A 388 14.32 -8.08 21.08
CA PRO A 388 15.05 -7.61 22.24
C PRO A 388 16.18 -6.74 21.69
N VAL A 389 16.27 -5.50 22.15
CA VAL A 389 17.50 -4.72 21.98
C VAL A 389 18.56 -5.50 22.72
N LEU A 390 19.33 -6.31 22.00
CA LEU A 390 20.57 -6.85 22.50
C LEU A 390 21.49 -5.64 22.59
N ILE A 391 21.48 -4.99 23.75
CA ILE A 391 22.55 -4.09 24.14
C ILE A 391 23.73 -5.03 24.35
N GLU A 392 24.51 -5.27 23.29
CA GLU A 392 25.87 -5.75 23.48
C GLU A 392 26.54 -4.78 24.47
N PRO A 393 27.09 -5.27 25.59
CA PRO A 393 27.88 -4.43 26.47
C PRO A 393 28.98 -3.81 25.60
N PRO A 394 29.22 -2.50 25.69
CA PRO A 394 30.28 -1.89 24.90
C PRO A 394 31.58 -2.63 25.22
N ALA A 395 32.25 -3.10 24.16
CA ALA A 395 33.56 -3.71 24.25
C ALA A 395 34.45 -2.79 25.09
N GLN A 396 34.71 -3.19 26.33
CA GLN A 396 35.62 -2.47 27.20
C GLN A 396 36.96 -2.44 26.50
N ALA A 397 37.40 -1.22 26.20
CA ALA A 397 38.66 -0.92 25.57
C ALA A 397 39.77 -1.70 26.27
N ALA A 398 40.47 -2.52 25.48
CA ALA A 398 41.72 -3.13 25.88
C ALA A 398 42.70 -2.01 26.28
N ILE A 399 43.18 -2.06 27.52
CA ILE A 399 44.47 -1.49 27.90
C ILE A 399 45.28 -2.60 28.58
N PRO A 400 46.51 -2.87 28.11
CA PRO A 400 47.34 -3.97 28.57
C PRO A 400 48.14 -3.59 29.82
N GLU A 401 48.46 -4.57 30.68
CA GLU A 401 49.81 -4.81 31.23
C GLU A 401 49.80 -5.88 32.34
N ASN A 402 50.35 -7.05 31.99
CA ASN A 402 51.49 -7.71 32.63
C ASN A 402 51.54 -7.98 34.16
N THR A 403 51.51 -9.29 34.44
CA THR A 403 52.41 -10.09 35.32
C THR A 403 52.02 -10.40 36.76
N VAL A 404 52.15 -11.70 37.08
CA VAL A 404 52.52 -12.34 38.37
C VAL A 404 51.42 -13.03 39.22
N LEU A 405 51.40 -14.36 39.05
CA LEU A 405 51.41 -15.47 40.03
C LEU A 405 50.25 -15.81 41.00
N LEU A 406 50.10 -17.15 41.11
CA LEU A 406 49.58 -17.99 42.21
C LEU A 406 48.04 -18.02 42.39
N ALA A 407 47.38 -19.14 42.66
CA ALA A 407 47.67 -20.57 42.71
C ALA A 407 46.34 -21.30 43.01
N GLU A 408 46.38 -22.64 42.91
CA GLU A 408 45.46 -23.63 43.52
C GLU A 408 44.04 -23.77 42.91
N GLY A 409 43.54 -24.96 42.59
CA GLY A 409 44.05 -26.31 42.76
C GLY A 409 43.09 -27.35 42.17
N HIS A 410 43.69 -28.40 41.61
CA HIS A 410 43.31 -29.82 41.51
C HIS A 410 41.93 -30.27 42.07
N ALA A 411 41.22 -31.28 41.56
CA ALA A 411 41.59 -32.59 41.01
C ALA A 411 40.26 -33.31 40.64
N ALA A 412 40.13 -34.45 39.95
CA ALA A 412 40.98 -35.33 39.16
C ALA A 412 40.05 -36.44 38.57
N ARG A 413 40.45 -37.13 37.49
CA ARG A 413 40.83 -38.58 37.47
C ARG A 413 39.82 -39.38 36.59
N ARG A 414 40.16 -40.27 35.64
CA ARG A 414 41.41 -40.98 35.29
C ARG A 414 41.32 -41.69 33.91
N LYS A 415 42.49 -41.81 33.25
CA LYS A 415 43.07 -42.94 32.46
C LYS A 415 42.29 -43.49 31.24
N GLY A 416 42.86 -43.68 30.04
CA GLY A 416 44.23 -43.57 29.53
C GLY A 416 44.76 -44.90 28.95
N LYS A 417 45.29 -44.88 27.72
CA LYS A 417 46.39 -45.69 27.12
C LYS A 417 46.37 -45.45 25.60
N GLY A 418 47.36 -44.79 24.98
CA GLY A 418 48.71 -45.29 24.69
C GLY A 418 48.72 -45.82 23.24
N LYS A 419 49.67 -45.59 22.33
CA LYS A 419 51.11 -45.28 22.47
C LYS A 419 51.70 -45.12 21.03
N ARG A 420 52.81 -44.37 20.93
CA ARG A 420 53.93 -44.43 19.95
C ARG A 420 53.94 -43.50 18.71
N ALA A 421 54.81 -42.49 18.80
CA ALA A 421 55.67 -41.93 17.75
C ALA A 421 56.85 -42.91 17.43
N PRO A 422 57.68 -42.74 16.36
CA PRO A 422 58.70 -41.66 16.23
C PRO A 422 58.86 -41.11 14.77
N ALA A 423 59.14 -39.83 14.53
CA ALA A 423 60.42 -39.08 14.53
C ALA A 423 61.19 -39.04 13.18
N ALA A 424 61.99 -37.97 13.04
CA ALA A 424 62.88 -37.54 11.95
C ALA A 424 62.19 -36.78 10.79
N GLY A 425 62.66 -35.61 10.35
CA GLY A 425 63.81 -34.80 10.70
C GLY A 425 64.02 -33.71 9.63
N GLU A 426 64.33 -32.50 10.09
CA GLU A 426 65.13 -31.44 9.45
C GLU A 426 64.74 -30.77 8.11
N ARG A 427 64.52 -29.44 8.25
CA ARG A 427 65.14 -28.31 7.52
C ARG A 427 64.61 -27.87 6.15
N SER A 428 64.10 -26.63 6.19
CA SER A 428 64.47 -25.45 5.37
C SER A 428 63.65 -25.12 4.10
N SER A 429 62.99 -23.96 4.21
CA SER A 429 62.89 -22.84 3.24
C SER A 429 62.39 -23.10 1.82
N THR A 430 61.25 -22.52 1.46
CA THR A 430 61.08 -21.39 0.51
C THR A 430 59.64 -21.27 0.01
N ALA A 431 59.29 -20.05 -0.42
CA ALA A 431 57.97 -19.60 -0.84
C ALA A 431 57.37 -20.33 -2.05
N GLY A 432 56.04 -20.34 -2.16
CA GLY A 432 55.33 -20.68 -3.39
C GLY A 432 53.81 -20.77 -3.23
N LEU A 433 53.08 -19.88 -3.90
CA LEU A 433 51.65 -19.98 -4.18
C LEU A 433 51.29 -21.36 -4.79
N ARG A 434 50.23 -22.01 -4.30
CA ARG A 434 49.09 -22.49 -5.16
C ARG A 434 47.93 -23.08 -4.36
N GLU A 435 46.74 -22.70 -4.81
CA GLU A 435 45.43 -23.41 -4.83
C GLU A 435 44.86 -24.04 -3.54
N PRO A 436 43.66 -23.60 -3.10
CA PRO A 436 42.74 -24.47 -2.36
C PRO A 436 41.99 -25.38 -3.35
N GLN A 437 42.26 -26.67 -3.24
CA GLN A 437 41.55 -27.75 -3.92
C GLN A 437 40.06 -27.76 -3.56
N LEU A 438 39.26 -28.17 -4.56
CA LEU A 438 37.84 -28.52 -4.46
C LEU A 438 37.55 -29.43 -3.25
N ALA A 439 36.70 -28.97 -2.35
CA ALA A 439 35.82 -29.84 -1.58
C ALA A 439 34.43 -29.80 -2.23
N ARG A 440 33.94 -30.98 -2.62
CA ARG A 440 32.59 -31.19 -3.17
C ARG A 440 31.51 -30.95 -2.08
N PRO A 441 30.27 -30.63 -2.51
CA PRO A 441 29.25 -30.01 -1.66
C PRO A 441 28.44 -31.03 -0.89
N ASP A 442 28.26 -30.81 0.41
CA ASP A 442 27.10 -31.35 1.13
C ASP A 442 25.93 -30.39 0.94
N ALA A 443 24.83 -30.95 0.45
CA ALA A 443 23.60 -30.26 0.09
C ALA A 443 22.87 -29.75 1.33
N ALA A 444 23.17 -28.51 1.71
CA ALA A 444 22.23 -27.64 2.40
C ALA A 444 22.27 -26.30 1.70
N THR A 445 21.25 -26.02 0.89
CA THR A 445 21.05 -24.74 0.20
C THR A 445 21.12 -23.61 1.23
N ALA A 446 22.26 -22.94 1.32
CA ALA A 446 22.37 -21.69 2.05
C ALA A 446 21.37 -20.70 1.42
N PRO A 447 20.57 -19.98 2.21
CA PRO A 447 19.60 -19.03 1.67
C PRO A 447 20.35 -18.00 0.82
N THR A 448 19.99 -17.91 -0.45
CA THR A 448 20.47 -16.87 -1.36
C THR A 448 20.20 -15.54 -0.68
N ALA A 449 21.24 -14.77 -0.35
CA ALA A 449 21.08 -13.47 0.29
C ALA A 449 20.18 -12.60 -0.60
N LYS A 450 18.95 -12.37 -0.13
CA LYS A 450 18.01 -11.43 -0.75
C LYS A 450 18.49 -10.04 -0.36
N VAL A 451 18.33 -9.09 -1.27
CA VAL A 451 18.70 -7.69 -1.07
C VAL A 451 17.45 -6.85 -1.30
N ILE A 452 17.23 -5.86 -0.44
CA ILE A 452 16.18 -4.87 -0.66
C ILE A 452 16.64 -3.96 -1.80
N VAL A 453 15.86 -3.94 -2.88
CA VAL A 453 16.05 -3.06 -4.04
C VAL A 453 14.81 -2.19 -4.18
N LEU A 454 15.00 -0.91 -4.53
CA LEU A 454 13.88 -0.03 -4.86
C LEU A 454 13.40 -0.32 -6.28
N SER A 455 12.08 -0.32 -6.48
CA SER A 455 11.49 -0.37 -7.81
C SER A 455 11.77 0.91 -8.59
N ASP A 456 11.46 0.89 -9.88
CA ASP A 456 11.56 2.07 -10.74
C ASP A 456 10.67 3.24 -10.27
N LEU A 457 9.68 2.94 -9.44
CA LEU A 457 8.73 3.87 -8.88
C LEU A 457 8.96 4.05 -7.37
N GLY A 458 10.06 3.55 -6.79
CA GLY A 458 10.48 3.82 -5.40
C GLY A 458 9.94 2.90 -4.30
N THR A 459 9.04 1.94 -4.59
CA THR A 459 8.65 0.95 -3.57
C THR A 459 9.76 -0.07 -3.33
N LYS A 460 9.99 -0.42 -2.06
CA LYS A 460 10.96 -1.45 -1.65
C LYS A 460 10.50 -2.83 -2.11
N LYS A 461 11.39 -3.64 -2.69
CA LYS A 461 11.14 -5.01 -3.15
C LYS A 461 12.33 -5.92 -2.82
N LEU A 462 12.06 -7.20 -2.56
CA LEU A 462 13.13 -8.20 -2.46
C LEU A 462 13.60 -8.65 -3.85
N ALA A 463 14.90 -8.63 -4.07
CA ALA A 463 15.55 -9.17 -5.26
C ALA A 463 16.72 -10.10 -4.85
N SER A 464 17.04 -11.10 -5.67
CA SER A 464 18.25 -11.89 -5.45
C SER A 464 19.50 -11.02 -5.68
N ALA A 465 20.62 -11.37 -5.04
CA ALA A 465 21.90 -10.71 -5.27
C ALA A 465 22.30 -10.73 -6.76
N GLU A 466 21.94 -11.79 -7.48
CA GLU A 466 22.16 -11.91 -8.92
C GLU A 466 21.21 -11.01 -9.73
N GLU A 467 19.94 -10.90 -9.35
CA GLU A 467 19.00 -9.92 -9.95
C GLU A 467 19.45 -8.48 -9.71
N ALA A 468 19.96 -8.16 -8.52
CA ALA A 468 20.51 -6.84 -8.21
C ALA A 468 21.77 -6.54 -9.04
N ARG A 469 22.65 -7.54 -9.22
CA ARG A 469 23.87 -7.44 -10.05
C ARG A 469 23.57 -7.41 -11.54
N THR A 470 22.62 -8.20 -12.03
CA THR A 470 22.21 -8.19 -13.44
C THR A 470 21.48 -6.90 -13.80
N ARG A 471 20.61 -6.35 -12.93
CA ARG A 471 20.07 -4.98 -13.11
C ARG A 471 21.17 -3.92 -13.16
N ALA A 472 22.24 -4.09 -12.39
CA ALA A 472 23.35 -3.14 -12.36
C ALA A 472 24.35 -3.31 -13.52
N SER A 473 24.49 -4.52 -14.08
CA SER A 473 25.61 -4.88 -14.96
C SER A 473 25.26 -5.54 -16.30
N SER A 474 24.05 -6.02 -16.57
CA SER A 474 23.82 -6.96 -17.69
C SER A 474 23.31 -6.38 -19.02
N SER A 475 23.39 -5.07 -19.27
CA SER A 475 23.03 -4.53 -20.60
C SER A 475 24.00 -3.46 -21.10
N ALA A 476 24.41 -2.51 -20.26
CA ALA A 476 25.26 -1.39 -20.70
C ALA A 476 26.61 -1.85 -21.28
N THR A 477 27.35 -2.68 -20.53
CA THR A 477 28.74 -3.02 -20.87
C THR A 477 28.81 -3.94 -22.09
N GLY A 478 27.92 -4.94 -22.18
CA GLY A 478 27.89 -5.86 -23.32
C GLY A 478 27.46 -5.22 -24.64
N HIS A 479 26.56 -4.23 -24.59
CA HIS A 479 26.17 -3.47 -25.79
C HIS A 479 27.27 -2.50 -26.24
N LEU A 480 27.95 -1.83 -25.31
CA LEU A 480 29.10 -0.98 -25.61
C LEU A 480 30.26 -1.79 -26.23
N GLU A 481 30.56 -2.97 -25.70
CA GLU A 481 31.60 -3.87 -26.25
C GLU A 481 31.28 -4.34 -27.67
N MET A 482 30.00 -4.59 -27.97
CA MET A 482 29.55 -4.97 -29.31
C MET A 482 29.87 -3.89 -30.36
N TRP A 483 29.72 -2.60 -30.02
CA TRP A 483 30.09 -1.47 -30.90
C TRP A 483 31.61 -1.30 -31.08
N GLN A 484 32.42 -1.90 -30.21
CA GLN A 484 33.89 -1.90 -30.28
C GLN A 484 34.48 -3.14 -30.99
N ALA A 485 33.65 -4.13 -31.37
CA ALA A 485 34.12 -5.37 -31.98
C ALA A 485 34.75 -5.17 -33.39
N PRO A 486 35.81 -5.90 -33.78
CA PRO A 486 36.47 -5.70 -35.07
C PRO A 486 35.52 -5.70 -36.29
N PRO A 487 35.75 -4.85 -37.31
CA PRO A 487 34.91 -4.79 -38.51
C PRO A 487 34.83 -6.16 -39.21
N SER A 488 33.65 -6.77 -39.25
CA SER A 488 33.40 -8.02 -39.98
C SER A 488 31.96 -8.10 -40.49
N ARG A 489 31.72 -8.83 -41.59
CA ARG A 489 30.36 -9.02 -42.13
C ARG A 489 29.43 -9.73 -41.15
N ASN A 490 29.95 -10.66 -40.35
CA ASN A 490 29.16 -11.40 -39.37
C ASN A 490 28.70 -10.51 -38.20
N ALA A 491 29.56 -9.59 -37.75
CA ALA A 491 29.18 -8.63 -36.70
C ALA A 491 28.17 -7.58 -37.20
N LEU A 492 28.27 -7.16 -38.47
CA LEU A 492 27.45 -6.10 -39.05
C LEU A 492 25.93 -6.38 -38.96
N THR A 493 25.49 -7.62 -39.20
CA THR A 493 24.07 -7.98 -39.10
C THR A 493 23.51 -7.78 -37.68
N GLY A 494 24.29 -8.12 -36.65
CA GLY A 494 23.93 -7.89 -35.25
C GLY A 494 23.86 -6.40 -34.90
N LEU A 495 24.81 -5.61 -35.42
CA LEU A 495 24.84 -4.15 -35.24
C LEU A 495 23.64 -3.45 -35.90
N LEU A 496 23.25 -3.87 -37.11
CA LEU A 496 22.08 -3.30 -37.80
C LEU A 496 20.77 -3.63 -37.08
N LYS A 497 20.64 -4.85 -36.53
CA LYS A 497 19.50 -5.19 -35.68
C LYS A 497 19.48 -4.33 -34.42
N ARG A 498 20.63 -4.10 -33.78
CA ARG A 498 20.71 -3.25 -32.58
C ARG A 498 20.44 -1.78 -32.88
N LEU A 499 20.87 -1.28 -34.04
CA LEU A 499 20.53 0.05 -34.54
C LEU A 499 19.00 0.24 -34.60
N ASP A 500 18.26 -0.76 -35.10
CA ASP A 500 16.80 -0.73 -35.11
C ASP A 500 16.21 -0.72 -33.70
N GLU A 501 16.75 -1.52 -32.78
CA GLU A 501 16.33 -1.54 -31.37
C GLU A 501 16.59 -0.19 -30.67
N LEU A 502 17.72 0.47 -30.95
CA LEU A 502 18.05 1.78 -30.39
C LEU A 502 17.04 2.85 -30.80
N LEU A 503 16.56 2.80 -32.05
CA LEU A 503 15.53 3.71 -32.57
C LEU A 503 14.14 3.48 -31.93
N GLN A 504 13.92 2.35 -31.27
CA GLN A 504 12.68 2.05 -30.53
C GLN A 504 12.73 2.51 -29.07
N PHE A 505 13.74 3.28 -28.65
CA PHE A 505 13.83 3.75 -27.27
C PHE A 505 12.62 4.62 -26.90
N ASP A 506 11.85 4.17 -25.92
CA ASP A 506 10.63 4.84 -25.46
C ASP A 506 10.96 6.01 -24.51
N LEU A 507 11.37 7.11 -25.13
CA LEU A 507 11.63 8.37 -24.45
C LEU A 507 10.36 8.95 -23.77
N PRO A 508 9.16 8.92 -24.38
CA PRO A 508 7.92 9.31 -23.71
C PRO A 508 7.64 8.55 -22.40
N ALA A 509 7.93 7.25 -22.34
CA ALA A 509 7.79 6.48 -21.11
C ALA A 509 8.70 7.00 -19.98
N GLN A 510 9.93 7.44 -20.29
CA GLN A 510 10.83 8.00 -19.29
C GLN A 510 10.33 9.35 -18.75
N GLN A 511 9.79 10.20 -19.63
CA GLN A 511 9.18 11.46 -19.22
C GLN A 511 7.94 11.24 -18.34
N SER A 512 7.11 10.25 -18.70
CA SER A 512 5.94 9.86 -17.92
C SER A 512 6.32 9.40 -16.51
N ALA A 513 7.39 8.63 -16.37
CA ALA A 513 7.89 8.21 -15.05
C ALA A 513 8.27 9.41 -14.16
N VAL A 514 8.94 10.43 -14.71
CA VAL A 514 9.26 11.68 -13.97
C VAL A 514 8.00 12.47 -13.62
N SER A 515 7.01 12.52 -14.52
CA SER A 515 5.73 13.17 -14.24
C SER A 515 4.97 12.49 -13.11
N GLN A 516 5.02 11.15 -13.04
CA GLN A 516 4.42 10.37 -11.95
C GLN A 516 5.17 10.55 -10.62
N ALA A 517 6.51 10.67 -10.66
CA ALA A 517 7.34 10.90 -9.49
C ALA A 517 6.91 12.14 -8.67
N ARG A 518 6.29 13.13 -9.32
CA ARG A 518 5.80 14.35 -8.64
C ARG A 518 4.67 14.12 -7.64
N GLN A 519 4.02 12.95 -7.70
CA GLN A 519 2.92 12.58 -6.82
C GLN A 519 3.35 11.62 -5.71
N MET A 520 4.64 11.30 -5.67
CA MET A 520 5.25 10.36 -4.73
C MET A 520 5.79 11.07 -3.48
N LYS A 521 6.13 10.27 -2.47
CA LYS A 521 7.07 10.69 -1.42
C LYS A 521 8.29 11.42 -1.98
N PRO A 522 8.76 12.51 -1.36
CA PRO A 522 9.93 13.25 -1.84
C PRO A 522 11.19 12.40 -2.03
N GLU A 523 11.47 11.47 -1.12
CA GLU A 523 12.64 10.57 -1.25
C GLU A 523 12.50 9.61 -2.43
N ASP A 524 11.30 9.10 -2.66
CA ASP A 524 11.07 8.17 -3.76
C ASP A 524 11.11 8.91 -5.10
N ALA A 525 10.56 10.13 -5.15
CA ALA A 525 10.65 10.99 -6.32
C ALA A 525 12.11 11.27 -6.71
N ASP A 526 12.97 11.54 -5.72
CA ASP A 526 14.41 11.72 -5.91
C ASP A 526 15.05 10.47 -6.54
N HIS A 527 14.69 9.28 -6.05
CA HIS A 527 15.17 8.01 -6.56
C HIS A 527 14.73 7.75 -8.01
N VAL A 528 13.45 7.97 -8.34
CA VAL A 528 12.92 7.77 -9.70
C VAL A 528 13.62 8.71 -10.68
N VAL A 529 13.82 9.98 -10.30
CA VAL A 529 14.52 10.95 -11.16
C VAL A 529 15.96 10.51 -11.41
N ASP A 530 16.69 10.04 -10.40
CA ASP A 530 18.05 9.53 -10.57
C ASP A 530 18.11 8.30 -11.48
N LEU A 531 17.15 7.38 -11.34
CA LEU A 531 17.08 6.20 -12.18
C LEU A 531 16.82 6.57 -13.65
N VAL A 532 15.89 7.49 -13.91
CA VAL A 532 15.61 7.98 -15.26
C VAL A 532 16.82 8.67 -15.85
N VAL A 533 17.48 9.56 -15.10
CA VAL A 533 18.74 10.22 -15.52
C VAL A 533 19.79 9.17 -15.90
N LYS A 534 19.98 8.14 -15.06
CA LYS A 534 20.94 7.07 -15.34
C LYS A 534 20.60 6.30 -16.62
N ARG A 535 19.32 5.99 -16.87
CA ARG A 535 18.86 5.32 -18.10
C ARG A 535 19.12 6.18 -19.34
N LEU A 536 18.78 7.47 -19.29
CA LEU A 536 19.01 8.40 -20.39
C LEU A 536 20.50 8.55 -20.69
N GLN A 537 21.35 8.66 -19.67
CA GLN A 537 22.81 8.70 -19.84
C GLN A 537 23.36 7.44 -20.51
N MET A 538 22.88 6.27 -20.08
CA MET A 538 23.30 4.99 -20.63
C MET A 538 22.87 4.84 -22.10
N GLN A 539 21.65 5.27 -22.42
CA GLN A 539 21.13 5.30 -23.79
C GLN A 539 21.94 6.27 -24.67
N ALA A 540 22.25 7.47 -24.17
CA ALA A 540 23.07 8.44 -24.89
C ALA A 540 24.46 7.87 -25.22
N ALA A 541 25.12 7.24 -24.24
CA ALA A 541 26.42 6.61 -24.43
C ALA A 541 26.38 5.47 -25.48
N GLU A 542 25.31 4.67 -25.51
CA GLU A 542 25.15 3.62 -26.51
C GLU A 542 24.89 4.19 -27.92
N ILE A 543 24.08 5.24 -28.05
CA ILE A 543 23.83 5.92 -29.33
C ILE A 543 25.13 6.54 -29.87
N GLU A 544 25.92 7.19 -29.02
CA GLU A 544 27.23 7.75 -29.40
C GLU A 544 28.18 6.66 -29.92
N ALA A 545 28.28 5.53 -29.21
CA ALA A 545 29.08 4.39 -29.64
C ALA A 545 28.58 3.80 -30.97
N CYS A 546 27.26 3.70 -31.15
CA CYS A 546 26.64 3.23 -32.39
C CYS A 546 26.96 4.13 -33.59
N VAL A 547 26.80 5.44 -33.43
CA VAL A 547 27.09 6.43 -34.48
C VAL A 547 28.57 6.39 -34.85
N ALA A 548 29.47 6.44 -33.86
CA ALA A 548 30.92 6.36 -34.09
C ALA A 548 31.31 5.06 -34.79
N ALA A 549 30.67 3.94 -34.42
CA ALA A 549 30.92 2.63 -35.02
C ALA A 549 30.50 2.57 -36.49
N LEU A 550 29.35 3.12 -36.86
CA LEU A 550 28.81 3.03 -38.22
C LEU A 550 29.38 4.11 -39.17
N GLU A 551 29.92 5.20 -38.64
CA GLU A 551 30.66 6.22 -39.40
C GLU A 551 32.13 5.83 -39.67
N GLU A 552 32.65 4.81 -38.98
CA GLU A 552 34.00 4.30 -39.17
C GLU A 552 34.22 3.81 -40.62
N PRO A 553 35.25 4.29 -41.34
CA PRO A 553 35.39 4.01 -42.77
C PRO A 553 35.45 2.53 -43.15
N ARG A 554 36.09 1.68 -42.32
CA ARG A 554 36.23 0.24 -42.64
C ARG A 554 34.88 -0.47 -42.52
N ARG A 555 34.07 -0.17 -41.50
CA ARG A 555 32.70 -0.71 -41.37
C ARG A 555 31.74 -0.17 -42.40
N ARG A 556 31.84 1.12 -42.76
CA ARG A 556 31.03 1.70 -43.85
C ARG A 556 31.28 0.99 -45.18
N GLY A 557 32.52 0.55 -45.43
CA GLY A 557 32.90 -0.24 -46.60
C GLY A 557 32.32 -1.66 -46.64
N LEU A 558 31.74 -2.17 -45.53
CA LEU A 558 31.11 -3.50 -45.47
C LEU A 558 29.62 -3.47 -45.85
N LEU A 559 29.00 -2.29 -45.91
CA LEU A 559 27.60 -2.11 -46.29
C LEU A 559 27.41 -2.38 -47.79
N THR A 560 26.29 -3.02 -48.14
CA THR A 560 25.88 -3.14 -49.55
C THR A 560 25.38 -1.79 -50.07
N PRO A 561 25.42 -1.53 -51.40
CA PRO A 561 24.92 -0.28 -51.98
C PRO A 561 23.48 0.07 -51.59
N ALA A 562 22.62 -0.95 -51.39
CA ALA A 562 21.24 -0.76 -50.95
C ALA A 562 21.12 -0.37 -49.46
N GLN A 563 22.06 -0.80 -48.61
CA GLN A 563 22.05 -0.50 -47.17
C GLN A 563 22.63 0.88 -46.83
N VAL A 564 23.48 1.45 -47.69
CA VAL A 564 24.15 2.73 -47.41
C VAL A 564 23.15 3.89 -47.19
N PRO A 565 22.12 4.09 -48.03
CA PRO A 565 21.11 5.13 -47.80
C PRO A 565 20.30 4.88 -46.52
N GLU A 566 19.90 3.64 -46.28
CA GLU A 566 19.08 3.25 -45.12
C GLU A 566 19.81 3.48 -43.78
N VAL A 567 21.08 3.04 -43.69
CA VAL A 567 21.91 3.27 -42.50
C VAL A 567 22.18 4.75 -42.29
N HIS A 568 22.39 5.52 -43.36
CA HIS A 568 22.58 6.96 -43.26
C HIS A 568 21.34 7.65 -42.68
N GLU A 569 20.14 7.31 -43.16
CA GLU A 569 18.89 7.84 -42.62
C GLU A 569 18.72 7.50 -41.13
N LYS A 570 18.99 6.25 -40.74
CA LYS A 570 18.92 5.79 -39.35
C LYS A 570 19.93 6.52 -38.44
N ILE A 571 21.15 6.78 -38.91
CA ILE A 571 22.15 7.58 -38.18
C ILE A 571 21.66 9.02 -37.96
N VAL A 572 21.05 9.66 -38.97
CA VAL A 572 20.49 11.01 -38.83
C VAL A 572 19.39 11.03 -37.75
N ARG A 573 18.49 10.04 -37.76
CA ARG A 573 17.46 9.89 -36.72
C ARG A 573 18.06 9.65 -35.33
N LEU A 574 19.10 8.82 -35.22
CA LEU A 574 19.82 8.59 -33.96
C LEU A 574 20.47 9.86 -33.42
N LYS A 575 21.09 10.69 -34.26
CA LYS A 575 21.70 11.96 -33.83
C LYS A 575 20.67 12.95 -33.30
N ALA A 576 19.48 12.99 -33.91
CA ALA A 576 18.36 13.78 -33.41
C ALA A 576 17.89 13.27 -32.03
N MET A 577 17.69 11.96 -31.89
CA MET A 577 17.31 11.32 -30.63
C MET A 577 18.37 11.51 -29.53
N LEU A 578 19.67 11.43 -29.87
CA LEU A 578 20.77 11.69 -28.94
C LEU A 578 20.69 13.10 -28.35
N SER A 579 20.46 14.10 -29.20
CA SER A 579 20.31 15.50 -28.77
C SER A 579 19.13 15.67 -27.82
N GLU A 580 18.02 14.96 -28.08
CA GLU A 580 16.84 14.98 -27.21
C GLU A 580 17.10 14.31 -25.86
N VAL A 581 17.70 13.11 -25.86
CA VAL A 581 18.05 12.35 -24.64
C VAL A 581 19.03 13.14 -23.76
N GLN A 582 20.08 13.74 -24.36
CA GLN A 582 21.04 14.58 -23.64
C GLN A 582 20.37 15.86 -23.09
N GLY A 583 19.53 16.50 -23.89
CA GLY A 583 18.76 17.68 -23.47
C GLY A 583 17.85 17.39 -22.28
N GLN A 584 17.16 16.25 -22.29
CA GLN A 584 16.33 15.80 -21.17
C GLN A 584 17.15 15.48 -19.93
N THR A 585 18.27 14.76 -20.09
CA THR A 585 19.19 14.45 -18.98
C THR A 585 19.64 15.72 -18.26
N ASN A 586 20.09 16.73 -19.02
CA ASN A 586 20.54 18.00 -18.47
C ASN A 586 19.40 18.77 -17.78
N SER A 587 18.22 18.78 -18.38
CA SER A 587 17.02 19.40 -17.81
C SER A 587 16.62 18.75 -16.49
N LEU A 588 16.65 17.41 -16.41
CA LEU A 588 16.31 16.67 -15.19
C LEU A 588 17.34 16.91 -14.09
N ASN A 589 18.63 16.84 -14.39
CA ASN A 589 19.69 17.13 -13.43
C ASN A 589 19.58 18.55 -12.86
N ALA A 590 19.32 19.55 -13.71
CA ALA A 590 19.14 20.93 -13.27
C ALA A 590 17.87 21.12 -12.43
N ARG A 591 16.81 20.35 -12.69
CA ARG A 591 15.50 20.50 -12.04
C ARG A 591 15.26 19.56 -10.88
N LYS A 592 16.15 18.58 -10.63
CA LYS A 592 15.98 17.54 -9.60
C LYS A 592 15.58 18.12 -8.24
N ALA A 593 16.38 19.03 -7.70
CA ALA A 593 16.09 19.67 -6.41
C ALA A 593 14.75 20.41 -6.40
N ALA A 594 14.39 21.09 -7.50
CA ALA A 594 13.13 21.78 -7.62
C ALA A 594 11.92 20.84 -7.70
N ILE A 595 12.08 19.68 -8.36
CA ILE A 595 11.06 18.61 -8.40
C ILE A 595 10.85 18.08 -6.98
N THR A 596 11.92 17.75 -6.27
CA THR A 596 11.87 17.23 -4.89
C THR A 596 11.23 18.24 -3.92
N ILE A 597 11.54 19.53 -4.05
CA ILE A 597 10.88 20.62 -3.31
C ILE A 597 9.39 20.71 -3.65
N ASP A 598 9.01 20.68 -4.93
CA ASP A 598 7.61 20.73 -5.33
C ASP A 598 6.84 19.51 -4.80
N CYS A 599 7.45 18.32 -4.78
CA CYS A 599 6.87 17.14 -4.12
C CYS A 599 6.59 17.42 -2.63
N MET A 600 7.53 17.99 -1.88
CA MET A 600 7.33 18.31 -0.46
C MET A 600 6.16 19.28 -0.23
N LYS A 601 5.93 20.23 -1.15
CA LYS A 601 4.82 21.20 -1.05
C LYS A 601 3.45 20.54 -1.27
N THR A 602 3.38 19.52 -2.13
CA THR A 602 2.13 18.84 -2.50
C THR A 602 1.90 17.53 -1.80
N TYR A 603 2.88 17.07 -1.01
CA TYR A 603 2.81 15.76 -0.37
C TYR A 603 1.72 15.71 0.70
N ALA A 604 0.89 14.67 0.63
CA ALA A 604 -0.28 14.54 1.51
C ALA A 604 0.07 14.30 2.99
N PHE A 605 1.31 13.89 3.29
CA PHE A 605 1.77 13.57 4.64
C PHE A 605 2.88 14.53 5.10
N PRO A 606 2.54 15.78 5.44
CA PRO A 606 3.54 16.74 5.89
C PRO A 606 4.24 16.27 7.17
N SER A 607 5.53 16.55 7.28
CA SER A 607 6.36 16.14 8.42
C SER A 607 7.29 17.27 8.82
N GLN A 608 7.82 17.23 10.05
CA GLN A 608 8.80 18.22 10.50
C GLN A 608 10.00 18.30 9.52
N LYS A 609 10.52 17.14 9.09
CA LYS A 609 11.63 17.05 8.13
C LYS A 609 11.38 17.87 6.87
N TYR A 610 10.20 17.72 6.27
CA TYR A 610 9.85 18.43 5.04
C TYR A 610 9.64 19.93 5.28
N LEU A 611 8.99 20.30 6.40
CA LEU A 611 8.79 21.71 6.72
C LEU A 611 10.12 22.41 7.01
N GLU A 612 11.09 21.74 7.63
CA GLU A 612 12.45 22.26 7.82
C GLU A 612 13.16 22.50 6.49
N GLN A 613 13.06 21.55 5.56
CA GLN A 613 13.65 21.67 4.22
C GLN A 613 12.99 22.77 3.39
N LEU A 614 11.65 22.82 3.38
CA LEU A 614 10.90 23.89 2.71
C LEU A 614 11.23 25.26 3.30
N ARG A 615 11.41 25.35 4.61
CA ARG A 615 11.83 26.59 5.27
C ARG A 615 13.27 26.98 4.90
N ALA A 616 14.20 26.02 4.92
CA ALA A 616 15.59 26.27 4.54
C ALA A 616 15.72 26.71 3.07
N ALA A 617 14.82 26.25 2.20
CA ALA A 617 14.71 26.68 0.81
C ALA A 617 13.90 27.98 0.62
N GLU A 618 13.42 28.60 1.71
CA GLU A 618 12.52 29.76 1.67
C GLU A 618 11.23 29.52 0.85
N GLU A 619 10.76 28.28 0.76
CA GLU A 619 9.60 27.85 -0.03
C GLU A 619 8.30 27.80 0.79
N LEU A 620 8.35 28.25 2.05
CA LEU A 620 7.25 28.21 3.01
C LEU A 620 7.04 29.58 3.68
N ALA A 621 5.83 30.11 3.63
CA ALA A 621 5.43 31.30 4.35
C ALA A 621 4.40 30.97 5.43
N SER A 622 4.55 31.55 6.62
CA SER A 622 3.44 31.60 7.59
C SER A 622 2.52 32.75 7.19
N VAL A 623 1.27 32.45 6.88
CA VAL A 623 0.33 33.47 6.37
C VAL A 623 -0.43 34.14 7.49
N ASP A 624 -0.81 33.37 8.51
CA ASP A 624 -1.68 33.84 9.58
C ASP A 624 -0.99 33.70 10.95
N PRO A 625 -1.26 34.61 11.91
CA PRO A 625 -0.87 34.40 13.30
C PRO A 625 -1.61 33.19 13.88
N PRO A 626 -1.05 32.53 14.93
CA PRO A 626 -1.74 31.44 15.61
C PRO A 626 -3.12 31.86 16.09
N ARG A 627 -4.14 31.09 15.73
CA ARG A 627 -5.54 31.35 16.11
C ARG A 627 -6.07 30.26 17.03
N ALA A 628 -6.66 30.66 18.16
CA ALA A 628 -7.37 29.73 19.04
C ALA A 628 -8.66 29.22 18.39
N LEU A 629 -8.87 27.90 18.36
CA LEU A 629 -10.06 27.30 17.73
C LEU A 629 -11.32 27.36 18.60
N LYS A 630 -11.20 27.56 19.91
CA LYS A 630 -12.32 27.61 20.86
C LYS A 630 -12.37 28.91 21.68
N GLY A 631 -11.98 30.03 21.07
CA GLY A 631 -11.85 31.32 21.76
C GLY A 631 -10.59 31.40 22.62
N GLU A 632 -10.28 32.61 23.09
CA GLU A 632 -9.13 32.87 23.96
C GLU A 632 -9.54 33.21 25.39
N PRO A 633 -8.78 32.78 26.41
CA PRO A 633 -7.63 31.87 26.33
C PRO A 633 -8.03 30.44 25.94
N GLY A 634 -7.20 29.78 25.11
CA GLY A 634 -7.50 28.48 24.51
C GLY A 634 -6.41 27.44 24.75
N THR A 635 -6.74 26.17 24.51
CA THR A 635 -5.80 25.03 24.60
C THR A 635 -5.43 24.43 23.25
N LEU A 636 -6.02 24.93 22.17
CA LEU A 636 -5.82 24.45 20.81
C LEU A 636 -5.75 25.63 19.84
N PHE A 637 -4.62 25.72 19.15
CA PHE A 637 -4.32 26.75 18.18
C PHE A 637 -4.01 26.16 16.81
N GLU A 638 -4.33 26.90 15.77
CA GLU A 638 -4.06 26.55 14.38
C GLU A 638 -3.19 27.65 13.72
N ILE A 639 -2.19 27.25 12.94
CA ILE A 639 -1.37 28.13 12.09
C ILE A 639 -1.46 27.63 10.66
N LYS A 640 -1.72 28.55 9.73
CA LYS A 640 -1.71 28.27 8.29
C LYS A 640 -0.31 28.46 7.72
N LEU A 641 0.23 27.40 7.14
CA LEU A 641 1.47 27.43 6.37
C LEU A 641 1.13 27.38 4.89
N GLN A 642 1.54 28.38 4.12
CA GLN A 642 1.32 28.43 2.68
C GLN A 642 2.67 28.23 1.97
N PRO A 643 2.83 27.12 1.23
CA PRO A 643 4.00 27.00 0.37
C PRO A 643 3.90 27.98 -0.80
N LYS A 644 5.07 28.42 -1.30
CA LYS A 644 5.17 29.20 -2.53
C LYS A 644 4.62 28.40 -3.72
N ALA A 645 4.28 29.11 -4.80
CA ALA A 645 3.86 28.49 -6.05
C ALA A 645 4.82 27.38 -6.47
N LEU A 646 4.26 26.30 -7.01
CA LEU A 646 5.02 25.27 -7.69
C LEU A 646 5.74 25.88 -8.88
N ARG A 647 6.75 25.20 -9.42
CA ARG A 647 7.42 25.67 -10.64
C ARG A 647 6.48 25.70 -11.86
N SER A 648 5.34 25.01 -11.81
CA SER A 648 4.27 25.15 -12.80
C SER A 648 3.47 26.44 -12.68
N GLY A 649 3.70 27.26 -11.64
CA GLY A 649 2.88 28.43 -11.30
C GLY A 649 1.63 28.10 -10.48
N ALA A 650 1.29 26.82 -10.33
CA ALA A 650 0.15 26.42 -9.51
C ALA A 650 0.40 26.70 -8.02
N MET A 651 -0.62 27.18 -7.31
CA MET A 651 -0.55 27.38 -5.87
C MET A 651 -0.87 26.07 -5.14
N PRO A 652 0.04 25.51 -4.32
CA PRO A 652 -0.23 24.31 -3.55
C PRO A 652 -1.21 24.58 -2.40
N SER A 653 -1.94 23.53 -2.00
CA SER A 653 -2.78 23.52 -0.81
C SER A 653 -2.00 23.94 0.44
N PRO A 654 -2.59 24.73 1.37
CA PRO A 654 -1.92 25.07 2.62
C PRO A 654 -1.76 23.84 3.53
N MET A 655 -0.80 23.92 4.45
CA MET A 655 -0.64 22.96 5.55
C MET A 655 -1.06 23.61 6.86
N TRP A 656 -1.56 22.80 7.80
CA TRP A 656 -2.16 23.28 9.03
C TRP A 656 -1.42 22.73 10.25
N VAL A 657 -0.77 23.61 11.00
CA VAL A 657 -0.10 23.27 12.25
C VAL A 657 -1.07 23.44 13.41
N HIS A 658 -1.28 22.36 14.15
CA HIS A 658 -2.07 22.34 15.37
C HIS A 658 -1.17 22.29 16.60
N ILE A 659 -1.36 23.24 17.50
CA ILE A 659 -0.64 23.36 18.77
C ILE A 659 -1.62 23.11 19.89
N HIS A 660 -1.35 22.10 20.70
CA HIS A 660 -2.09 21.79 21.92
C HIS A 660 -1.27 22.18 23.14
N THR A 661 -1.85 22.93 24.06
CA THR A 661 -1.25 23.29 25.35
C THR A 661 -1.95 22.56 26.49
N LYS A 662 -1.23 22.32 27.60
CA LYS A 662 -1.79 21.65 28.79
C LYS A 662 -2.76 22.53 29.58
N ARG A 663 -2.62 23.85 29.46
CA ARG A 663 -3.46 24.86 30.11
C ARG A 663 -3.94 25.90 29.09
N PRO A 664 -5.08 26.56 29.33
CA PRO A 664 -5.52 27.68 28.50
C PRO A 664 -4.47 28.80 28.51
N VAL A 665 -4.12 29.30 27.33
CA VAL A 665 -3.18 30.41 27.12
C VAL A 665 -3.73 31.35 26.04
N HIS A 666 -3.16 32.54 25.93
CA HIS A 666 -3.39 33.40 24.76
C HIS A 666 -2.41 33.06 23.63
N ALA A 667 -2.80 33.30 22.37
CA ALA A 667 -1.94 33.00 21.23
C ALA A 667 -0.57 33.70 21.31
N TRP A 668 -0.53 34.92 21.87
CA TRP A 668 0.72 35.66 22.06
C TRP A 668 1.69 35.03 23.05
N GLN A 669 1.21 34.17 23.95
CA GLN A 669 2.05 33.50 24.94
C GLN A 669 2.79 32.30 24.33
N LEU A 670 2.32 31.74 23.21
CA LEU A 670 2.82 30.48 22.63
C LEU A 670 4.33 30.47 22.37
N ALA A 671 4.90 31.58 21.90
CA ALA A 671 6.33 31.68 21.61
C ALA A 671 7.20 31.64 22.88
N SER A 672 6.65 32.07 24.02
CA SER A 672 7.33 32.16 25.32
C SER A 672 7.13 30.94 26.22
N LEU A 673 6.26 29.99 25.84
CA LEU A 673 5.98 28.80 26.64
C LEU A 673 7.19 27.86 26.71
N GLY A 674 7.36 27.23 27.87
CA GLY A 674 8.31 26.13 28.04
C GLY A 674 7.84 24.90 27.27
N ASP A 675 8.77 24.07 26.80
CA ASP A 675 8.43 22.85 26.03
C ASP A 675 7.50 21.91 26.80
N ALA A 676 7.59 21.90 28.13
CA ALA A 676 6.74 21.12 29.02
C ALA A 676 5.26 21.59 29.06
N ASP A 677 4.96 22.81 28.65
CA ASP A 677 3.59 23.36 28.60
C ASP A 677 2.80 22.89 27.36
N PHE A 678 3.51 22.35 26.35
CA PHE A 678 2.89 21.77 25.16
C PHE A 678 2.40 20.35 25.46
N ALA A 679 1.15 20.07 25.11
CA ALA A 679 0.58 18.73 25.16
C ALA A 679 0.89 17.94 23.88
N ALA A 680 0.80 18.59 22.72
CA ALA A 680 1.13 18.02 21.42
C ALA A 680 1.29 19.12 20.37
N CYS A 681 2.11 18.87 19.37
CA CYS A 681 2.23 19.70 18.18
C CYS A 681 2.24 18.80 16.94
N HIS A 682 1.44 19.12 15.93
CA HIS A 682 1.41 18.32 14.71
C HIS A 682 0.97 19.12 13.48
N VAL A 683 1.36 18.68 12.29
CA VAL A 683 0.91 19.23 11.01
C VAL A 683 -0.03 18.27 10.28
N LYS A 684 -0.99 18.83 9.54
CA LYS A 684 -1.87 18.13 8.62
C LYS A 684 -1.87 18.82 7.25
N SER A 685 -2.22 18.07 6.20
CA SER A 685 -2.52 18.67 4.90
C SER A 685 -3.84 19.45 4.94
N ASN A 686 -4.13 20.23 3.90
CA ASN A 686 -5.41 20.92 3.79
C ASN A 686 -6.59 19.96 3.74
N GLU A 687 -6.42 18.83 3.05
CA GLU A 687 -7.45 17.81 2.87
C GLU A 687 -7.81 17.14 4.21
N GLN A 688 -6.85 17.09 5.14
CA GLN A 688 -7.04 16.53 6.48
C GLN A 688 -7.37 17.59 7.54
N ARG A 689 -7.52 18.86 7.13
CA ARG A 689 -7.90 19.96 8.01
C ARG A 689 -9.32 19.71 8.55
N GLY A 690 -9.51 19.89 9.85
CA GLY A 690 -10.81 19.64 10.50
C GLY A 690 -11.10 18.17 10.78
N TYR A 691 -10.35 17.23 10.19
CA TYR A 691 -10.43 15.83 10.61
C TYR A 691 -9.88 15.72 12.03
N ASN A 692 -10.77 15.41 12.96
CA ASN A 692 -10.47 15.29 14.38
C ASN A 692 -10.91 13.90 14.86
N ARG A 693 -10.79 13.65 16.17
CA ARG A 693 -11.23 12.37 16.73
C ARG A 693 -12.70 12.08 16.43
N HIS A 694 -13.57 13.09 16.43
CA HIS A 694 -14.99 12.91 16.08
C HIS A 694 -15.17 12.52 14.62
N TRP A 695 -14.39 13.09 13.70
CA TRP A 695 -14.39 12.66 12.30
C TRP A 695 -13.90 11.22 12.14
N GLN A 696 -12.83 10.83 12.84
CA GLN A 696 -12.37 9.42 12.85
C GLN A 696 -13.41 8.50 13.46
N SER A 697 -14.06 8.92 14.55
CA SER A 697 -15.14 8.16 15.19
C SER A 697 -16.37 8.05 14.29
N ALA A 698 -16.70 9.09 13.51
CA ALA A 698 -17.78 9.03 12.52
C ALA A 698 -17.44 8.08 11.37
N ARG A 699 -16.17 8.04 10.93
CA ARG A 699 -15.70 7.07 9.92
C ARG A 699 -15.63 5.65 10.47
N ALA A 700 -15.14 5.47 11.70
CA ALA A 700 -15.19 4.21 12.42
C ALA A 700 -16.62 3.70 12.58
N ALA A 701 -17.58 4.58 12.88
CA ALA A 701 -19.00 4.28 12.95
C ALA A 701 -19.63 3.86 11.60
N THR A 702 -18.93 4.04 10.48
CA THR A 702 -19.34 3.56 9.14
C THR A 702 -18.57 2.31 8.69
N GLY A 703 -17.87 1.63 9.59
CA GLY A 703 -17.11 0.40 9.30
C GLY A 703 -15.65 0.63 8.94
N HIS A 704 -15.17 1.87 9.01
CA HIS A 704 -13.79 2.24 8.71
C HIS A 704 -13.03 2.48 10.03
N GLU A 705 -12.95 1.43 10.87
CA GLU A 705 -12.47 1.53 12.26
C GLU A 705 -11.02 2.02 12.40
N ASN A 706 -10.27 2.06 11.30
CA ASN A 706 -8.84 2.36 11.30
C ASN A 706 -8.41 3.46 10.31
N VAL A 707 -9.28 4.45 10.04
CA VAL A 707 -8.87 5.63 9.27
C VAL A 707 -7.91 6.48 10.11
N VAL A 708 -6.61 6.27 9.89
CA VAL A 708 -5.55 7.03 10.53
C VAL A 708 -5.45 8.39 9.84
N ILE A 709 -5.82 9.45 10.56
CA ILE A 709 -5.46 10.81 10.14
C ILE A 709 -3.96 10.95 10.36
N HIS A 710 -3.23 11.26 9.31
CA HIS A 710 -1.83 11.61 9.45
C HIS A 710 -1.68 12.86 10.32
N ARG A 711 -0.82 12.77 11.32
CA ARG A 711 -0.48 13.88 12.22
C ARG A 711 1.03 13.93 12.27
N GLY A 712 1.63 14.68 11.34
CA GLY A 712 3.08 14.85 11.30
C GLY A 712 3.55 15.46 12.60
N LYS A 713 4.17 14.67 13.48
CA LYS A 713 4.58 15.14 14.81
C LYS A 713 5.59 16.27 14.66
N LEU A 714 5.36 17.35 15.37
CA LEU A 714 6.27 18.48 15.45
C LEU A 714 6.80 18.59 16.87
N THR A 715 8.06 18.97 17.00
CA THR A 715 8.64 19.35 18.29
C THR A 715 8.13 20.72 18.72
N PRO A 716 7.94 20.97 20.04
CA PRO A 716 7.63 22.30 20.55
C PRO A 716 8.63 23.36 20.08
N ALA A 717 9.92 23.03 20.06
CA ALA A 717 10.98 23.89 19.53
C ALA A 717 10.73 24.30 18.07
N PHE A 718 10.40 23.35 17.19
CA PHE A 718 10.06 23.66 15.80
C PHE A 718 8.82 24.53 15.70
N CYS A 719 7.75 24.24 16.46
CA CYS A 719 6.55 25.09 16.46
C CYS A 719 6.83 26.52 16.91
N LYS A 720 7.63 26.72 17.96
CA LYS A 720 8.04 28.08 18.39
C LYS A 720 8.84 28.81 17.32
N SER A 721 9.69 28.10 16.58
CA SER A 721 10.42 28.70 15.46
C SER A 721 9.51 29.18 14.33
N LEU A 722 8.34 28.57 14.12
CA LEU A 722 7.34 29.06 13.15
C LEU A 722 6.67 30.35 13.63
N LEU A 723 6.48 30.51 14.93
CA LEU A 723 5.88 31.71 15.55
C LEU A 723 6.79 32.94 15.50
N SER A 724 8.10 32.72 15.32
CA SER A 724 9.10 33.78 15.24
C SER A 724 9.18 34.44 13.85
N ILE A 725 8.46 33.89 12.86
CA ILE A 725 8.44 34.35 11.46
C ILE A 725 7.24 35.29 11.20
N ALA A 726 6.23 35.30 12.08
CA ALA A 726 5.12 36.23 11.95
C ALA A 726 5.62 37.67 12.23
N PRO A 727 5.31 38.66 11.38
CA PRO A 727 5.65 40.04 11.65
C PRO A 727 4.86 40.52 12.88
N TRP A 728 5.48 40.47 14.04
CA TRP A 728 4.99 41.15 15.24
C TRP A 728 5.17 42.65 15.01
N HIS A 729 4.07 43.36 14.78
CA HIS A 729 4.04 44.79 15.08
C HIS A 729 3.71 44.94 16.57
N PRO A 730 4.67 45.32 17.45
CA PRO A 730 4.30 45.95 18.69
C PRO A 730 3.94 47.41 18.37
N LEU A 731 2.69 47.80 18.55
CA LEU A 731 2.37 49.20 18.78
C LEU A 731 1.76 49.37 20.17
N PRO A 732 2.10 50.48 20.84
CA PRO A 732 2.47 50.48 22.24
C PRO A 732 1.30 50.81 23.17
N GLU A 733 1.46 50.39 24.42
CA GLU A 733 0.75 50.86 25.60
C GLU A 733 0.75 52.40 25.67
N ALA A 734 -0.21 53.06 25.02
CA ALA A 734 -0.45 54.50 25.21
C ALA A 734 -1.93 54.91 25.12
N GLU A 735 -2.84 54.05 24.64
CA GLU A 735 -4.26 54.43 24.52
C GLU A 735 -5.16 53.91 25.65
N HIS A 736 -4.65 53.09 26.57
CA HIS A 736 -5.43 52.63 27.74
C HIS A 736 -5.40 53.58 28.95
N ALA A 737 -4.53 54.59 28.97
CA ALA A 737 -4.48 55.58 30.05
C ALA A 737 -5.48 56.75 29.86
N SER A 738 -5.97 57.01 28.64
CA SER A 738 -6.85 58.18 28.38
C SER A 738 -8.35 57.87 28.44
N MET A 739 -8.78 56.60 28.56
CA MET A 739 -10.20 56.25 28.73
C MET A 739 -10.63 55.93 30.17
N GLN A 740 -9.70 55.94 31.14
CA GLN A 740 -10.04 55.76 32.57
C GLN A 740 -10.14 57.06 33.38
N PHE A 741 -9.60 58.18 32.90
CA PHE A 741 -9.78 59.49 33.56
C PHE A 741 -11.06 60.25 33.13
N ALA A 742 -11.81 59.75 32.14
CA ALA A 742 -13.10 60.33 31.75
C ALA A 742 -14.32 59.58 32.35
N ARG A 743 -14.11 58.59 33.23
CA ARG A 743 -15.17 57.81 33.88
C ARG A 743 -15.14 57.83 35.41
N LEU A 744 -14.23 58.58 36.01
CA LEU A 744 -14.23 58.92 37.43
C LEU A 744 -13.96 60.42 37.51
N GLY A 745 -15.00 61.22 37.72
CA GLY A 745 -14.85 62.66 37.86
C GLY A 745 -13.99 63.02 39.07
N MET A 746 -12.78 63.48 38.81
CA MET A 746 -12.00 64.47 39.56
C MET A 746 -10.98 65.12 38.62
#